data_AF-B7R547-F1
#
_entry.id   AF-B7R547-F1
#
_cell.length_a   1.000
_cell.length_b   1.000
_cell.length_c   1.000
_cell.angle_alpha   90.00
_cell.angle_beta   90.00
_cell.angle_gamma   90.00
#
_symmetry.space_group_name_H-M   'P 1'
#
loop_
_entity.id
_entity.type
_entity.pdbx_description
1 polymer ?
#
loop_
_entity_poly.entity_id
_entity_poly.type
_entity_poly.pdbx_seq_one_letter_code
_entity_poly.pdbx_strand_id
1 'polypeptide(L)'
;MEGEELRFTGNWFIDAGILGFVNLMEEVYGWDLEELQRRIKNEPEKVYYGYFPLAYFYNLASEHDKSVDKSVIAVATEEIENFQGDKHKLLELVWWKFITGIFKDKWIKNKLKQMHKKDVLDRNGNPKPAFNDETYLGYIETREKLLVEVACDKDCQNALKSALKLRKVPCENNTHKLELEQIEQLKNPELLEALPEKCSKKLQYALEVHANLREYLMSQWFALREIPYGSVALNELKQKSRYFRIPIDSGFYKNFMFFNNSRRIFEQLEDFRNIIEGNVQYTEYLQKIDKTLSKFLPSDSEFPNVHYTPIKVEPLLRQVPHLFIYLLNFLNAFTFVSGVGNVFFYGSTLEFTYHVNKRLKVLVAQTKEKQSMFRITWQAVIDAVIEEKAQWSLENMYLINFAGINQQNLVDVEYIGIPKLHASIILDDQIREALNTQIPIDILDKSKNKPKDKLKWSDFKKAWLLELFISRRPMFPVVLRHSKFYLSIGKKPLLTSSLYALAVDAKLKSEENPALFSQAFFDRPKRAVVEVKDFYRDMNSVAVVIRELSPEIGGRNLIYTLFSALRKHNRNAFVNTLLKALLQVKSKEKVAVINSYLFRRVLNNDSSWEDFALALIVGLVGGGGDGGSGQESVED
;
A
#
# COMPACT_ATOMS: atom_id res chain seq x y z
N MET A 1 -18.93 19.10 -24.57
CA MET A 1 -19.55 18.52 -23.37
C MET A 1 -18.59 18.81 -22.24
N GLU A 2 -19.03 19.53 -21.20
CA GLU A 2 -18.22 19.70 -19.99
C GLU A 2 -18.06 18.34 -19.31
N GLY A 3 -16.84 17.98 -18.92
CA GLY A 3 -16.59 16.73 -18.18
C GLY A 3 -17.11 16.82 -16.75
N GLU A 4 -17.60 15.70 -16.22
CA GLU A 4 -17.98 15.62 -14.81
C GLU A 4 -16.74 15.56 -13.91
N GLU A 5 -16.84 16.24 -12.77
CA GLU A 5 -15.82 16.22 -11.74
C GLU A 5 -15.67 14.81 -11.12
N LEU A 6 -14.42 14.40 -10.86
CA LEU A 6 -14.16 13.12 -10.20
C LEU A 6 -14.69 13.15 -8.77
N ARG A 7 -15.49 12.15 -8.42
CA ARG A 7 -16.03 11.99 -7.07
C ARG A 7 -16.03 10.53 -6.67
N PHE A 8 -15.85 10.29 -5.38
CA PHE A 8 -16.03 8.96 -4.83
C PHE A 8 -17.49 8.54 -4.87
N THR A 9 -17.67 7.25 -5.15
CA THR A 9 -18.96 6.58 -5.32
C THR A 9 -19.47 6.00 -4.00
N GLY A 10 -18.60 5.90 -2.99
CA GLY A 10 -18.87 5.18 -1.75
C GLY A 10 -18.51 3.69 -1.84
N ASN A 11 -18.17 3.19 -3.03
CA ASN A 11 -17.63 1.86 -3.24
C ASN A 11 -16.10 1.92 -3.26
N TRP A 12 -15.49 1.53 -2.13
CA TRP A 12 -14.05 1.63 -1.93
C TRP A 12 -13.20 1.00 -3.05
N PHE A 13 -13.68 -0.04 -3.74
CA PHE A 13 -12.94 -0.70 -4.82
C PHE A 13 -12.89 0.16 -6.09
N ILE A 14 -14.03 0.75 -6.46
CA ILE A 14 -14.10 1.71 -7.57
C ILE A 14 -13.33 2.98 -7.20
N ASP A 15 -13.48 3.44 -5.96
CA ASP A 15 -12.87 4.66 -5.46
C ASP A 15 -11.34 4.54 -5.35
N ALA A 16 -10.82 3.35 -5.02
CA ALA A 16 -9.40 3.04 -5.18
C ALA A 16 -8.97 3.12 -6.65
N GLY A 17 -9.79 2.66 -7.60
CA GLY A 17 -9.54 2.86 -9.03
C GLY A 17 -9.49 4.34 -9.44
N ILE A 18 -10.39 5.17 -8.91
CA ILE A 18 -10.42 6.61 -9.16
C ILE A 18 -9.15 7.27 -8.61
N LEU A 19 -8.79 6.99 -7.35
CA LEU A 19 -7.54 7.53 -6.79
C LEU A 19 -6.32 7.03 -7.55
N GLY A 20 -6.30 5.76 -7.97
CA GLY A 20 -5.22 5.21 -8.77
C GLY A 20 -5.08 5.90 -10.11
N PHE A 21 -6.19 6.31 -10.72
CA PHE A 21 -6.18 7.15 -11.92
C PHE A 21 -5.57 8.53 -11.61
N VAL A 22 -5.99 9.19 -10.52
CA VAL A 22 -5.39 10.48 -10.10
C VAL A 22 -3.89 10.34 -9.89
N ASN A 23 -3.46 9.32 -9.14
CA ASN A 23 -2.05 9.05 -8.88
C ASN A 23 -1.24 8.81 -10.17
N LEU A 24 -1.79 8.06 -11.13
CA LEU A 24 -1.13 7.83 -12.42
C LEU A 24 -0.91 9.15 -13.17
N MET A 25 -1.93 10.01 -13.22
CA MET A 25 -1.84 11.30 -13.91
C MET A 25 -0.84 12.23 -13.22
N GLU A 26 -0.79 12.23 -11.89
CA GLU A 26 0.20 12.98 -11.12
C GLU A 26 1.62 12.45 -11.34
N GLU A 27 1.82 11.14 -11.34
CA GLU A 27 3.14 10.53 -11.52
C GLU A 27 3.74 10.76 -12.91
N VAL A 28 2.90 10.73 -13.96
CA VAL A 28 3.36 10.87 -15.35
C VAL A 28 3.43 12.33 -15.79
N TYR A 29 2.43 13.14 -15.43
CA TYR A 29 2.33 14.53 -15.93
C TYR A 29 2.52 15.60 -14.85
N GLY A 30 2.56 15.24 -13.57
CA GLY A 30 2.64 16.19 -12.46
C GLY A 30 1.33 16.91 -12.15
N TRP A 31 0.19 16.40 -12.63
CA TRP A 31 -1.12 17.00 -12.38
C TRP A 31 -1.64 16.53 -11.03
N ASP A 32 -1.73 17.46 -10.07
CA ASP A 32 -2.45 17.20 -8.83
C ASP A 32 -3.97 17.10 -9.09
N LEU A 33 -4.72 16.80 -8.02
CA LEU A 33 -6.15 16.58 -8.12
C LEU A 33 -6.89 17.79 -8.72
N GLU A 34 -6.51 19.02 -8.36
CA GLU A 34 -7.14 20.25 -8.83
C GLU A 34 -6.88 20.45 -10.33
N GLU A 35 -5.63 20.32 -10.78
CA GLU A 35 -5.29 20.43 -12.20
C GLU A 35 -5.96 19.34 -13.04
N LEU A 36 -6.02 18.11 -12.53
CA LEU A 36 -6.70 17.01 -13.21
C LEU A 36 -8.21 17.26 -13.33
N GLN A 37 -8.88 17.70 -12.27
CA GLN A 37 -10.29 18.08 -12.32
C GLN A 37 -10.53 19.21 -13.34
N ARG A 38 -9.65 20.22 -13.36
CA ARG A 38 -9.70 21.32 -14.34
C ARG A 38 -9.59 20.81 -15.78
N ARG A 39 -8.66 19.89 -16.05
CA ARG A 39 -8.50 19.30 -17.40
C ARG A 39 -9.65 18.39 -17.79
N ILE A 40 -10.20 17.59 -16.88
CA ILE A 40 -11.38 16.76 -17.16
C ILE A 40 -12.58 17.65 -17.53
N LYS A 41 -12.76 18.76 -16.81
CA LYS A 41 -13.86 19.70 -17.09
C LYS A 41 -13.72 20.33 -18.48
N ASN A 42 -12.52 20.77 -18.85
CA ASN A 42 -12.26 21.55 -20.06
C ASN A 42 -12.02 20.69 -21.32
N GLU A 43 -11.35 19.55 -21.18
CA GLU A 43 -10.86 18.71 -22.27
C GLU A 43 -10.97 17.21 -21.98
N PRO A 44 -12.16 16.68 -21.61
CA PRO A 44 -12.32 15.30 -21.16
C PRO A 44 -11.87 14.28 -22.20
N GLU A 45 -12.10 14.55 -23.49
CA GLU A 45 -11.68 13.64 -24.57
C GLU A 45 -10.16 13.50 -24.64
N LYS A 46 -9.41 14.58 -24.46
CA LYS A 46 -7.94 14.53 -24.43
C LYS A 46 -7.46 13.77 -23.20
N VAL A 47 -8.09 13.97 -22.05
CA VAL A 47 -7.75 13.23 -20.81
C VAL A 47 -7.95 11.73 -21.01
N TYR A 48 -9.11 11.28 -21.45
CA TYR A 48 -9.43 9.85 -21.47
C TYR A 48 -8.94 9.09 -22.71
N TYR A 49 -8.75 9.77 -23.85
CA TYR A 49 -8.35 9.13 -25.12
C TYR A 49 -6.93 9.49 -25.57
N GLY A 50 -6.34 10.54 -25.00
CA GLY A 50 -4.95 10.94 -25.26
C GLY A 50 -4.03 10.63 -24.08
N TYR A 51 -4.20 11.38 -23.00
CA TYR A 51 -3.28 11.37 -21.87
C TYR A 51 -3.33 10.08 -21.05
N PHE A 52 -4.53 9.58 -20.72
CA PHE A 52 -4.68 8.36 -19.95
C PHE A 52 -4.06 7.13 -20.66
N PRO A 53 -4.38 6.83 -21.93
CA PRO A 53 -3.76 5.74 -22.67
C PRO A 53 -2.24 5.81 -22.62
N LEU A 54 -1.67 6.97 -22.92
CA LEU A 54 -0.23 7.15 -22.91
C LEU A 54 0.36 6.88 -21.53
N ALA A 55 -0.20 7.48 -20.48
CA ALA A 55 0.28 7.32 -19.11
C ALA A 55 0.19 5.87 -18.64
N TYR A 56 -0.92 5.19 -18.91
CA TYR A 56 -1.15 3.81 -18.51
C TYR A 56 -0.11 2.87 -19.12
N PHE A 57 0.10 2.98 -20.44
CA PHE A 57 1.06 2.13 -21.15
C PHE A 57 2.51 2.52 -20.86
N TYR A 58 2.79 3.80 -20.61
CA TYR A 58 4.09 4.26 -20.14
C TYR A 58 4.43 3.66 -18.78
N ASN A 59 3.48 3.67 -17.82
CA ASN A 59 3.69 3.07 -16.51
C ASN A 59 3.99 1.56 -16.63
N LEU A 60 3.17 0.81 -17.39
CA LEU A 60 3.40 -0.62 -17.67
C LEU A 60 4.74 -0.94 -18.33
N ALA A 61 5.30 -0.01 -19.12
CA ALA A 61 6.63 -0.18 -19.70
C ALA A 61 7.73 0.07 -18.66
N SER A 62 7.60 1.16 -17.90
CA SER A 62 8.60 1.65 -16.94
C SER A 62 8.79 0.76 -15.72
N GLU A 63 7.73 0.08 -15.23
CA GLU A 63 7.80 -0.88 -14.11
C GLU A 63 8.78 -2.04 -14.37
N HIS A 64 9.06 -2.34 -15.64
CA HIS A 64 9.91 -3.44 -16.07
C HIS A 64 11.19 -3.00 -16.81
N ASP A 65 11.28 -1.73 -17.19
CA ASP A 65 12.42 -1.20 -17.93
C ASP A 65 12.69 0.27 -17.57
N LYS A 66 13.79 0.53 -16.84
CA LYS A 66 14.20 1.90 -16.46
C LYS A 66 14.74 2.72 -17.64
N SER A 67 14.88 2.13 -18.82
CA SER A 67 15.43 2.80 -20.01
C SER A 67 14.40 3.57 -20.84
N VAL A 68 13.13 3.56 -20.44
CA VAL A 68 12.08 4.33 -21.13
C VAL A 68 12.39 5.83 -21.05
N ASP A 69 12.49 6.47 -22.21
CA ASP A 69 12.83 7.88 -22.32
C ASP A 69 11.66 8.79 -21.87
N LYS A 70 11.92 9.62 -20.85
CA LYS A 70 10.97 10.60 -20.32
C LYS A 70 10.63 11.69 -21.33
N SER A 71 11.48 11.95 -22.33
CA SER A 71 11.23 12.97 -23.36
C SER A 71 9.99 12.66 -24.19
N VAL A 72 9.63 11.38 -24.33
CA VAL A 72 8.45 10.91 -25.06
C VAL A 72 7.17 11.52 -24.49
N ILE A 73 7.06 11.66 -23.16
CA ILE A 73 5.88 12.24 -22.51
C ILE A 73 5.74 13.72 -22.87
N ALA A 74 6.83 14.48 -22.90
CA ALA A 74 6.80 15.90 -23.25
C ALA A 74 6.37 16.10 -24.71
N VAL A 75 6.97 15.35 -25.65
CA VAL A 75 6.64 15.43 -27.08
C VAL A 75 5.19 15.01 -27.33
N ALA A 76 4.74 13.94 -26.67
CA ALA A 76 3.35 13.49 -26.81
C ALA A 76 2.35 14.47 -26.20
N THR A 77 2.70 15.10 -25.08
CA THR A 77 1.84 16.12 -24.45
C THR A 77 1.62 17.29 -25.41
N GLU A 78 2.69 17.82 -26.02
CA GLU A 78 2.58 18.91 -27.00
C GLU A 78 1.70 18.52 -28.19
N GLU A 79 1.83 17.29 -28.70
CA GLU A 79 1.03 16.84 -29.85
C GLU A 79 -0.43 16.59 -29.48
N ILE A 80 -0.72 16.06 -28.28
CA ILE A 80 -2.09 15.90 -27.76
C ILE A 80 -2.74 17.28 -27.53
N GLU A 81 -1.99 18.26 -27.02
CA GLU A 81 -2.49 19.62 -26.81
C GLU A 81 -2.88 20.28 -28.13
N ASN A 82 -2.07 20.11 -29.17
CA ASN A 82 -2.30 20.69 -30.50
C ASN A 82 -3.23 19.87 -31.40
N PHE A 83 -3.63 18.67 -30.99
CA PHE A 83 -4.46 17.79 -31.81
C PHE A 83 -5.85 18.37 -32.08
N GLN A 84 -6.22 18.43 -33.36
CA GLN A 84 -7.52 18.85 -33.85
C GLN A 84 -8.18 17.69 -34.59
N GLY A 85 -9.05 16.95 -33.92
CA GLY A 85 -9.73 15.78 -34.47
C GLY A 85 -10.65 15.13 -33.44
N ASP A 86 -11.30 14.04 -33.82
CA ASP A 86 -12.14 13.28 -32.88
C ASP A 86 -11.30 12.41 -31.93
N LYS A 87 -11.92 12.05 -30.80
CA LYS A 87 -11.32 11.22 -29.75
C LYS A 87 -10.77 9.87 -30.23
N HIS A 88 -11.35 9.24 -31.26
CA HIS A 88 -10.86 7.95 -31.74
C HIS A 88 -9.59 8.13 -32.56
N LYS A 89 -9.51 9.16 -33.40
CA LYS A 89 -8.27 9.52 -34.09
C LYS A 89 -7.16 9.95 -33.13
N LEU A 90 -7.52 10.63 -32.03
CA LEU A 90 -6.57 10.93 -30.97
C LEU A 90 -5.99 9.65 -30.35
N LEU A 91 -6.85 8.69 -30.01
CA LEU A 91 -6.40 7.39 -29.48
C LEU A 91 -5.50 6.65 -30.48
N GLU A 92 -5.85 6.65 -31.77
CA GLU A 92 -5.03 6.03 -32.81
C GLU A 92 -3.66 6.71 -32.96
N LEU A 93 -3.62 8.05 -32.97
CA LEU A 93 -2.38 8.83 -32.96
C LEU A 93 -1.51 8.40 -31.77
N VAL A 94 -2.06 8.42 -30.55
CA VAL A 94 -1.33 8.07 -29.34
C VAL A 94 -0.85 6.62 -29.37
N TRP A 95 -1.69 5.71 -29.81
CA TRP A 95 -1.35 4.29 -29.90
C TRP A 95 -0.20 4.04 -30.87
N TRP A 96 -0.35 4.45 -32.12
CA TRP A 96 0.60 4.10 -33.18
C TRP A 96 1.87 4.92 -33.13
N LYS A 97 1.82 6.18 -32.69
CA LYS A 97 3.01 7.03 -32.66
C LYS A 97 3.82 6.84 -31.38
N PHE A 98 3.15 6.79 -30.23
CA PHE A 98 3.80 6.84 -28.92
C PHE A 98 3.81 5.50 -28.19
N ILE A 99 2.65 4.85 -28.01
CA ILE A 99 2.57 3.59 -27.26
C ILE A 99 3.42 2.50 -27.93
N THR A 100 3.30 2.30 -29.25
CA THR A 100 4.18 1.36 -29.96
C THR A 100 5.66 1.79 -29.89
N GLY A 101 5.95 3.08 -29.84
CA GLY A 101 7.30 3.62 -29.69
C GLY A 101 7.92 3.21 -28.36
N ILE A 102 7.19 3.37 -27.26
CA ILE A 102 7.61 3.00 -25.89
C ILE A 102 7.94 1.51 -25.79
N PHE A 103 7.20 0.65 -26.48
CA PHE A 103 7.38 -0.80 -26.40
C PHE A 103 8.35 -1.39 -27.44
N LYS A 104 8.92 -0.56 -28.32
CA LYS A 104 9.85 -1.00 -29.39
C LYS A 104 10.99 -1.85 -28.84
N ASP A 105 11.75 -1.31 -27.89
CA ASP A 105 12.97 -1.96 -27.41
C ASP A 105 12.63 -3.22 -26.60
N LYS A 106 11.53 -3.20 -25.84
CA LYS A 106 11.01 -4.39 -25.15
C LYS A 106 10.61 -5.48 -26.13
N TRP A 107 9.95 -5.14 -27.24
CA TRP A 107 9.59 -6.09 -28.28
C TRP A 107 10.82 -6.68 -28.96
N ILE A 108 11.77 -5.84 -29.40
CA ILE A 108 13.03 -6.29 -30.01
C ILE A 108 13.79 -7.22 -29.07
N LYS A 109 13.97 -6.82 -27.80
CA LYS A 109 14.67 -7.62 -26.79
C LYS A 109 13.99 -8.97 -26.58
N ASN A 110 12.65 -9.01 -26.51
CA ASN A 110 11.90 -10.25 -26.35
C ASN A 110 12.06 -11.21 -27.54
N LYS A 111 12.16 -10.69 -28.77
CA LYS A 111 12.49 -11.49 -29.95
C LYS A 111 13.94 -11.99 -29.89
N LEU A 112 14.90 -11.11 -29.63
CA LEU A 112 16.32 -11.47 -29.58
C LEU A 112 16.62 -12.54 -28.52
N LYS A 113 15.89 -12.54 -27.40
CA LYS A 113 15.97 -13.55 -26.33
C LYS A 113 15.64 -14.97 -26.77
N GLN A 114 14.93 -15.16 -27.90
CA GLN A 114 14.63 -16.49 -28.40
C GLN A 114 15.87 -17.08 -29.08
N MET A 115 16.69 -17.78 -28.31
CA MET A 115 17.98 -18.27 -28.78
C MET A 115 17.88 -19.56 -29.61
N HIS A 116 16.80 -20.33 -29.43
CA HIS A 116 16.62 -21.62 -30.08
C HIS A 116 15.38 -21.66 -30.97
N LYS A 117 15.48 -22.37 -32.10
CA LYS A 117 14.36 -22.60 -33.02
C LYS A 117 13.19 -23.30 -32.32
N LYS A 118 13.45 -24.27 -31.45
CA LYS A 118 12.41 -24.96 -30.67
C LYS A 118 11.58 -24.01 -29.79
N ASP A 119 12.14 -22.88 -29.34
CA ASP A 119 11.46 -21.95 -28.45
C ASP A 119 10.41 -21.13 -29.20
N VAL A 120 10.59 -20.97 -30.52
CA VAL A 120 9.67 -20.24 -31.40
C VAL A 120 8.69 -21.15 -32.15
N LEU A 121 8.79 -22.47 -31.99
CA LEU A 121 7.85 -23.45 -32.55
C LEU A 121 6.84 -23.93 -31.49
N ASP A 122 5.66 -24.33 -31.93
CA ASP A 122 4.63 -24.97 -31.11
C ASP A 122 4.88 -26.49 -30.95
N ARG A 123 3.98 -27.18 -30.25
CA ARG A 123 4.10 -28.64 -30.01
C ARG A 123 4.03 -29.48 -31.30
N ASN A 124 3.45 -28.92 -32.36
CA ASN A 124 3.27 -29.57 -33.65
C ASN A 124 4.42 -29.23 -34.62
N GLY A 125 5.41 -28.43 -34.18
CA GLY A 125 6.54 -27.99 -35.01
C GLY A 125 6.22 -26.79 -35.91
N ASN A 126 5.04 -26.17 -35.79
CA ASN A 126 4.70 -24.98 -36.55
C ASN A 126 5.22 -23.71 -35.85
N PRO A 127 5.57 -22.63 -36.57
CA PRO A 127 5.90 -21.36 -35.96
C PRO A 127 4.79 -20.88 -35.04
N LYS A 128 5.13 -20.58 -33.78
CA LYS A 128 4.20 -19.92 -32.88
C LYS A 128 3.75 -18.61 -33.52
N PRO A 129 2.47 -18.22 -33.41
CA PRO A 129 1.96 -17.03 -34.09
C PRO A 129 2.70 -15.72 -33.75
N ALA A 130 3.29 -15.62 -32.56
CA ALA A 130 4.11 -14.47 -32.16
C ALA A 130 5.45 -14.40 -32.91
N PHE A 131 5.92 -15.48 -33.53
CA PHE A 131 7.21 -15.57 -34.22
C PHE A 131 7.06 -16.01 -35.68
N ASN A 132 5.84 -15.90 -36.22
CA ASN A 132 5.50 -16.36 -37.57
C ASN A 132 5.96 -15.34 -38.62
N ASP A 133 7.28 -15.22 -38.78
CA ASP A 133 7.93 -14.47 -39.85
C ASP A 133 9.13 -15.29 -40.36
N GLU A 134 9.14 -15.61 -41.65
CA GLU A 134 10.11 -16.54 -42.23
C GLU A 134 11.54 -16.02 -42.16
N THR A 135 11.75 -14.73 -42.42
CA THR A 135 13.07 -14.09 -42.36
C THR A 135 13.61 -14.12 -40.94
N TYR A 136 12.78 -13.79 -39.95
CA TYR A 136 13.12 -13.91 -38.53
C TYR A 136 13.52 -15.34 -38.16
N LEU A 137 12.75 -16.35 -38.58
CA LEU A 137 13.05 -17.76 -38.30
C LEU A 137 14.38 -18.19 -38.92
N GLY A 138 14.67 -17.74 -40.15
CA GLY A 138 15.94 -18.00 -40.83
C GLY A 138 17.14 -17.42 -40.09
N TYR A 139 17.01 -16.21 -39.55
CA TYR A 139 18.04 -15.61 -38.68
C TYR A 139 18.25 -16.40 -37.38
N ILE A 140 17.17 -16.84 -36.72
CA ILE A 140 17.27 -17.65 -35.50
C ILE A 140 18.00 -18.97 -35.77
N GLU A 141 17.62 -19.67 -36.84
CA GLU A 141 18.23 -20.95 -37.22
C GLU A 141 19.71 -20.81 -37.55
N THR A 142 20.06 -19.78 -38.34
CA THR A 142 21.46 -19.50 -38.70
C THR A 142 22.29 -19.14 -37.47
N ARG A 143 21.73 -18.28 -36.60
CA ARG A 143 22.38 -17.87 -35.35
C ARG A 143 22.59 -19.06 -34.41
N GLU A 144 21.57 -19.89 -34.20
CA GLU A 144 21.65 -21.07 -33.34
C GLU A 144 22.73 -22.04 -33.84
N LYS A 145 22.75 -22.33 -35.15
CA LYS A 145 23.77 -23.20 -35.76
C LYS A 145 25.18 -22.71 -35.48
N LEU A 146 25.46 -21.42 -35.73
CA LEU A 146 26.77 -20.83 -35.49
C LEU A 146 27.15 -20.86 -34.00
N LEU A 147 26.20 -20.57 -33.10
CA LEU A 147 26.45 -20.62 -31.66
C LEU A 147 26.70 -22.04 -31.15
N VAL A 148 26.04 -23.06 -31.69
CA VAL A 148 26.34 -24.47 -31.38
C VAL A 148 27.76 -24.83 -31.82
N GLU A 149 28.17 -24.43 -33.03
CA GLU A 149 29.51 -24.71 -33.55
C GLU A 149 30.63 -24.09 -32.69
N VAL A 150 30.38 -22.93 -32.05
CA VAL A 150 31.36 -22.30 -31.16
C VAL A 150 31.24 -22.84 -29.73
N ALA A 151 30.02 -22.94 -29.18
CA ALA A 151 29.82 -23.29 -27.78
C ALA A 151 30.11 -24.77 -27.47
N CYS A 152 29.99 -25.64 -28.46
CA CYS A 152 30.19 -27.09 -28.31
C CYS A 152 31.55 -27.60 -28.82
N ASP A 153 32.37 -26.75 -29.45
CA ASP A 153 33.78 -27.07 -29.73
C ASP A 153 34.57 -27.00 -28.42
N LYS A 154 35.32 -28.05 -28.08
CA LYS A 154 35.97 -28.19 -26.75
C LYS A 154 36.95 -27.05 -26.44
N ASP A 155 37.68 -26.56 -27.44
CA ASP A 155 38.68 -25.51 -27.26
C ASP A 155 37.99 -24.17 -27.09
N CYS A 156 36.97 -23.90 -27.91
CA CYS A 156 36.15 -22.70 -27.82
C CYS A 156 35.32 -22.65 -26.53
N GLN A 157 34.82 -23.79 -26.06
CA GLN A 157 33.96 -23.89 -24.88
C GLN A 157 34.69 -23.45 -23.61
N ASN A 158 35.94 -23.89 -23.41
CA ASN A 158 36.75 -23.50 -22.26
C ASN A 158 37.13 -22.01 -22.31
N ALA A 159 37.46 -21.51 -23.51
CA ALA A 159 37.77 -20.10 -23.72
C ALA A 159 36.55 -19.20 -23.44
N LEU A 160 35.37 -19.55 -23.96
CA LEU A 160 34.11 -18.86 -23.68
C LEU A 160 33.75 -18.88 -22.20
N LYS A 161 33.89 -20.04 -21.53
CA LYS A 161 33.62 -20.16 -20.10
C LYS A 161 34.51 -19.23 -19.28
N SER A 162 35.78 -19.09 -19.68
CA SER A 162 36.75 -18.23 -19.02
C SER A 162 36.48 -16.74 -19.29
N ALA A 163 36.26 -16.37 -20.55
CA ALA A 163 35.98 -14.99 -20.98
C ALA A 163 34.70 -14.43 -20.34
N LEU A 164 33.63 -15.23 -20.30
CA LEU A 164 32.33 -14.85 -19.74
C LEU A 164 32.16 -15.20 -18.24
N LYS A 165 33.19 -15.77 -17.61
CA LYS A 165 33.18 -16.22 -16.20
C LYS A 165 31.96 -17.11 -15.87
N LEU A 166 31.61 -18.01 -16.78
CA LEU A 166 30.42 -18.85 -16.65
C LEU A 166 30.62 -19.97 -15.62
N ARG A 167 29.64 -20.14 -14.72
CA ARG A 167 29.62 -21.26 -13.76
C ARG A 167 29.30 -22.60 -14.44
N LYS A 168 28.41 -22.57 -15.43
CA LYS A 168 27.97 -23.75 -16.20
C LYS A 168 28.71 -23.83 -17.54
N VAL A 169 28.76 -25.02 -18.12
CA VAL A 169 29.35 -25.21 -19.45
C VAL A 169 28.46 -24.56 -20.52
N PRO A 170 29.03 -23.83 -21.50
CA PRO A 170 28.28 -23.18 -22.58
C PRO A 170 27.47 -24.10 -23.50
N CYS A 171 27.72 -25.41 -23.45
CA CYS A 171 27.03 -26.40 -24.29
C CYS A 171 26.74 -27.68 -23.50
N GLU A 172 25.55 -28.21 -23.72
CA GLU A 172 25.05 -29.46 -23.14
C GLU A 172 24.17 -30.17 -24.16
N ASN A 173 24.36 -31.48 -24.37
CA ASN A 173 23.61 -32.28 -25.36
C ASN A 173 23.56 -31.67 -26.77
N ASN A 174 24.70 -31.17 -27.27
CA ASN A 174 24.82 -30.45 -28.56
C ASN A 174 23.90 -29.22 -28.70
N THR A 175 23.47 -28.65 -27.58
CA THR A 175 22.72 -27.39 -27.55
C THR A 175 23.52 -26.34 -26.77
N HIS A 176 23.64 -25.13 -27.32
CA HIS A 176 24.27 -24.05 -26.60
C HIS A 176 23.36 -23.56 -25.45
N LYS A 177 23.96 -22.98 -24.41
CA LYS A 177 23.28 -22.42 -23.23
C LYS A 177 23.53 -20.91 -23.09
N LEU A 178 24.07 -20.29 -24.14
CA LEU A 178 24.35 -18.87 -24.17
C LEU A 178 23.06 -18.04 -24.14
N GLU A 179 22.99 -17.10 -23.20
CA GLU A 179 21.88 -16.17 -23.02
C GLU A 179 22.12 -14.85 -23.77
N LEU A 180 21.06 -14.07 -24.00
CA LEU A 180 21.15 -12.79 -24.74
C LEU A 180 22.19 -11.85 -24.11
N GLU A 181 22.19 -11.74 -22.78
CA GLU A 181 23.10 -10.88 -22.02
C GLU A 181 24.58 -11.25 -22.25
N GLN A 182 24.86 -12.54 -22.44
CA GLN A 182 26.21 -13.04 -22.71
C GLN A 182 26.62 -12.75 -24.16
N ILE A 183 25.70 -12.87 -25.12
CA ILE A 183 25.93 -12.48 -26.51
C ILE A 183 26.20 -10.97 -26.62
N GLU A 184 25.47 -10.15 -25.88
CA GLU A 184 25.69 -8.70 -25.82
C GLU A 184 27.06 -8.36 -25.21
N GLN A 185 27.53 -9.10 -24.19
CA GLN A 185 28.88 -8.93 -23.64
C GLN A 185 29.98 -9.26 -24.67
N LEU A 186 29.79 -10.33 -25.46
CA LEU A 186 30.74 -10.77 -26.48
C LEU A 186 30.90 -9.79 -27.65
N LYS A 187 30.08 -8.74 -27.73
CA LYS A 187 30.31 -7.64 -28.67
C LYS A 187 31.53 -6.78 -28.32
N ASN A 188 32.05 -6.87 -27.09
CA ASN A 188 33.29 -6.18 -26.72
C ASN A 188 34.49 -6.81 -27.46
N PRO A 189 35.22 -6.04 -28.29
CA PRO A 189 36.38 -6.53 -29.04
C PRO A 189 37.43 -7.23 -28.17
N GLU A 190 37.69 -6.72 -26.96
CA GLU A 190 38.67 -7.29 -26.03
C GLU A 190 38.34 -8.73 -25.62
N LEU A 191 37.06 -9.04 -25.46
CA LEU A 191 36.60 -10.40 -25.13
C LEU A 191 36.65 -11.33 -26.35
N LEU A 192 36.50 -10.77 -27.55
CA LEU A 192 36.56 -11.53 -28.80
C LEU A 192 38.00 -11.91 -29.14
N GLU A 193 38.95 -10.98 -28.95
CA GLU A 193 40.39 -11.18 -29.18
C GLU A 193 41.02 -12.17 -28.19
N ALA A 194 40.44 -12.32 -27.00
CA ALA A 194 40.86 -13.31 -26.00
C ALA A 194 40.50 -14.76 -26.37
N LEU A 195 39.69 -14.98 -27.41
CA LEU A 195 39.29 -16.30 -27.88
C LEU A 195 40.28 -16.83 -28.93
N PRO A 196 40.47 -18.16 -29.04
CA PRO A 196 41.26 -18.74 -30.12
C PRO A 196 40.77 -18.27 -31.50
N GLU A 197 41.67 -18.04 -32.45
CA GLU A 197 41.37 -17.41 -33.75
C GLU A 197 40.20 -18.11 -34.48
N LYS A 198 40.23 -19.45 -34.51
CA LYS A 198 39.15 -20.30 -35.06
C LYS A 198 37.78 -20.02 -34.42
N CYS A 199 37.76 -19.80 -33.11
CA CYS A 199 36.56 -19.51 -32.32
C CYS A 199 36.09 -18.07 -32.53
N SER A 200 37.01 -17.10 -32.48
CA SER A 200 36.72 -15.68 -32.66
C SER A 200 36.06 -15.41 -34.02
N LYS A 201 36.59 -15.99 -35.10
CA LYS A 201 36.04 -15.83 -36.47
C LYS A 201 34.62 -16.39 -36.59
N LYS A 202 34.36 -17.58 -36.05
CA LYS A 202 33.01 -18.17 -36.07
C LYS A 202 32.03 -17.40 -35.18
N LEU A 203 32.48 -16.94 -34.02
CA LEU A 203 31.68 -16.12 -33.12
C LEU A 203 31.37 -14.76 -33.76
N GLN A 204 32.31 -14.17 -34.49
CA GLN A 204 32.11 -12.92 -35.22
C GLN A 204 30.98 -13.05 -36.24
N TYR A 205 30.93 -14.13 -37.02
CA TYR A 205 29.79 -14.40 -37.90
C TYR A 205 28.48 -14.57 -37.12
N ALA A 206 28.49 -15.24 -35.97
CA ALA A 206 27.30 -15.35 -35.13
C ALA A 206 26.81 -13.98 -34.61
N LEU A 207 27.75 -13.10 -34.23
CA LEU A 207 27.47 -11.73 -33.79
C LEU A 207 26.98 -10.85 -34.93
N GLU A 208 27.51 -11.02 -36.14
CA GLU A 208 27.03 -10.33 -37.34
C GLU A 208 25.59 -10.73 -37.68
N VAL A 209 25.29 -12.05 -37.69
CA VAL A 209 23.92 -12.54 -37.86
C VAL A 209 23.00 -12.01 -36.77
N HIS A 210 23.49 -11.91 -35.52
CA HIS A 210 22.74 -11.32 -34.42
C HIS A 210 22.49 -9.81 -34.62
N ALA A 211 23.47 -9.05 -35.12
CA ALA A 211 23.32 -7.63 -35.44
C ALA A 211 22.33 -7.42 -36.59
N ASN A 212 22.46 -8.19 -37.66
CA ASN A 212 21.55 -8.17 -38.81
C ASN A 212 20.11 -8.52 -38.40
N LEU A 213 19.93 -9.51 -37.51
CA LEU A 213 18.62 -9.81 -36.93
C LEU A 213 18.05 -8.62 -36.16
N ARG A 214 18.87 -7.92 -35.35
CA ARG A 214 18.43 -6.73 -34.61
C ARG A 214 18.02 -5.60 -35.55
N GLU A 215 18.81 -5.33 -36.59
CA GLU A 215 18.48 -4.33 -37.62
C GLU A 215 17.21 -4.70 -38.38
N TYR A 216 17.06 -5.98 -38.75
CA TYR A 216 15.84 -6.49 -39.37
C TYR A 216 14.62 -6.23 -38.47
N LEU A 217 14.69 -6.58 -37.18
CA LEU A 217 13.61 -6.33 -36.22
C LEU A 217 13.29 -4.84 -36.09
N MET A 218 14.31 -3.97 -36.07
CA MET A 218 14.11 -2.51 -36.07
C MET A 218 13.37 -2.05 -37.32
N SER A 219 13.80 -2.50 -38.50
CA SER A 219 13.18 -2.15 -39.79
C SER A 219 11.71 -2.55 -39.84
N GLN A 220 11.37 -3.76 -39.36
CA GLN A 220 9.99 -4.24 -39.30
C GLN A 220 9.14 -3.38 -38.37
N TRP A 221 9.68 -2.97 -37.22
CA TRP A 221 8.95 -2.12 -36.27
C TRP A 221 8.76 -0.69 -36.79
N PHE A 222 9.74 -0.13 -37.51
CA PHE A 222 9.57 1.18 -38.14
C PHE A 222 8.50 1.15 -39.24
N ALA A 223 8.49 0.10 -40.07
CA ALA A 223 7.46 -0.09 -41.08
C ALA A 223 6.04 -0.11 -40.48
N LEU A 224 5.86 -0.65 -39.28
CA LEU A 224 4.58 -0.62 -38.56
C LEU A 224 4.09 0.81 -38.25
N ARG A 225 5.00 1.76 -37.99
CA ARG A 225 4.65 3.14 -37.56
C ARG A 225 4.32 4.08 -38.73
N GLU A 226 4.86 3.80 -39.91
CA GLU A 226 4.75 4.71 -41.07
C GLU A 226 3.53 4.44 -41.96
N ILE A 227 2.67 3.49 -41.61
CA ILE A 227 1.61 3.06 -42.53
C ILE A 227 0.39 3.98 -42.46
N PRO A 228 0.00 4.60 -43.59
CA PRO A 228 -1.24 5.34 -43.67
C PRO A 228 -2.43 4.38 -43.50
N TYR A 229 -3.35 4.76 -42.63
CA TYR A 229 -4.63 4.09 -42.44
C TYR A 229 -5.36 3.93 -43.79
N GLY A 230 -5.77 2.70 -44.13
CA GLY A 230 -6.55 2.37 -45.33
C GLY A 230 -5.78 1.92 -46.57
N SER A 231 -4.46 1.73 -46.49
CA SER A 231 -3.63 1.28 -47.62
C SER A 231 -3.61 -0.25 -47.82
N VAL A 232 -3.21 -0.72 -49.01
CA VAL A 232 -3.00 -2.16 -49.31
C VAL A 232 -2.00 -2.82 -48.34
N ALA A 233 -1.00 -2.05 -47.89
CA ALA A 233 -0.04 -2.46 -46.87
C ALA A 233 -0.69 -2.82 -45.52
N LEU A 234 -1.85 -2.25 -45.19
CA LEU A 234 -2.60 -2.57 -43.97
C LEU A 234 -3.11 -4.03 -43.98
N ASN A 235 -3.47 -4.58 -45.14
CA ASN A 235 -3.98 -5.96 -45.24
C ASN A 235 -2.86 -7.00 -45.06
N GLU A 236 -1.67 -6.75 -45.61
CA GLU A 236 -0.49 -7.59 -45.38
C GLU A 236 -0.06 -7.56 -43.91
N LEU A 237 -0.14 -6.40 -43.27
CA LEU A 237 0.15 -6.27 -41.84
C LEU A 237 -0.88 -6.90 -40.92
N LYS A 238 -2.16 -6.91 -41.31
CA LYS A 238 -3.19 -7.67 -40.59
C LYS A 238 -2.86 -9.16 -40.53
N GLN A 239 -2.20 -9.71 -41.56
CA GLN A 239 -1.74 -11.10 -41.56
C GLN A 239 -0.56 -11.31 -40.61
N LYS A 240 0.38 -10.35 -40.51
CA LYS A 240 1.52 -10.37 -39.56
C LYS A 240 1.22 -9.78 -38.18
N SER A 241 0.00 -9.37 -37.90
CA SER A 241 -0.34 -8.57 -36.71
C SER A 241 -0.13 -9.26 -35.35
N ARG A 242 -0.01 -10.60 -35.30
CA ARG A 242 0.43 -11.31 -34.07
C ARG A 242 1.94 -11.19 -33.83
N TYR A 243 2.73 -11.06 -34.89
CA TYR A 243 4.18 -10.86 -34.80
C TYR A 243 4.53 -9.53 -34.11
N PHE A 244 3.77 -8.48 -34.45
CA PHE A 244 3.87 -7.12 -33.94
C PHE A 244 3.15 -6.85 -32.61
N ARG A 245 2.60 -7.88 -31.95
CA ARG A 245 1.90 -7.73 -30.67
C ARG A 245 2.77 -6.95 -29.65
N ILE A 246 2.17 -5.97 -28.97
CA ILE A 246 2.83 -5.21 -27.92
C ILE A 246 3.00 -6.11 -26.67
N PRO A 247 4.22 -6.26 -26.12
CA PRO A 247 4.49 -7.16 -25.00
C PRO A 247 4.08 -6.53 -23.64
N ILE A 248 2.77 -6.49 -23.41
CA ILE A 248 2.14 -6.03 -22.16
C ILE A 248 1.72 -7.20 -21.27
N ASP A 249 1.94 -7.06 -19.97
CA ASP A 249 1.40 -7.92 -18.90
C ASP A 249 1.13 -7.01 -17.70
N SER A 250 -0.04 -7.15 -17.08
CA SER A 250 -0.41 -6.40 -15.87
C SER A 250 -0.20 -7.20 -14.59
N GLY A 251 0.13 -8.50 -14.66
CA GLY A 251 0.25 -9.41 -13.52
C GLY A 251 -1.09 -9.73 -12.82
N PHE A 252 -2.00 -8.76 -12.75
CA PHE A 252 -3.28 -8.76 -12.05
C PHE A 252 -4.48 -8.83 -13.01
N TYR A 253 -4.48 -8.02 -14.07
CA TYR A 253 -5.60 -7.80 -14.98
C TYR A 253 -5.52 -8.66 -16.27
N LYS A 254 -5.09 -9.92 -16.21
CA LYS A 254 -4.97 -10.75 -17.44
C LYS A 254 -6.29 -11.11 -18.12
N ASN A 255 -7.39 -10.71 -17.49
CA ASN A 255 -8.74 -10.96 -17.94
C ASN A 255 -9.25 -9.95 -18.98
N PHE A 256 -8.69 -8.74 -19.02
CA PHE A 256 -8.95 -7.85 -20.13
C PHE A 256 -8.25 -8.40 -21.38
N MET A 257 -9.02 -8.57 -22.45
CA MET A 257 -8.58 -9.33 -23.62
C MET A 257 -7.31 -8.76 -24.27
N PHE A 258 -7.06 -7.45 -24.20
CA PHE A 258 -5.85 -6.86 -24.75
C PHE A 258 -4.55 -7.35 -24.09
N PHE A 259 -4.59 -7.86 -22.85
CA PHE A 259 -3.47 -8.56 -22.19
C PHE A 259 -3.30 -10.01 -22.66
N ASN A 260 -4.30 -10.62 -23.30
CA ASN A 260 -4.24 -12.00 -23.75
C ASN A 260 -3.24 -12.15 -24.92
N ASN A 261 -2.34 -13.12 -24.80
CA ASN A 261 -1.31 -13.42 -25.79
C ASN A 261 -1.86 -13.85 -27.16
N SER A 262 -3.13 -14.27 -27.23
CA SER A 262 -3.79 -14.62 -28.50
C SER A 262 -4.16 -13.40 -29.35
N ARG A 263 -4.26 -12.20 -28.75
CA ARG A 263 -4.71 -10.98 -29.42
C ARG A 263 -3.61 -10.31 -30.25
N ARG A 264 -3.98 -9.96 -31.49
CA ARG A 264 -3.15 -9.23 -32.47
C ARG A 264 -2.98 -7.75 -32.08
N ILE A 265 -1.99 -7.05 -32.61
CA ILE A 265 -1.79 -5.62 -32.28
C ILE A 265 -3.02 -4.74 -32.56
N PHE A 266 -3.73 -4.97 -33.67
CA PHE A 266 -4.99 -4.26 -33.96
C PHE A 266 -6.12 -4.65 -33.01
N GLU A 267 -6.20 -5.94 -32.66
CA GLU A 267 -7.18 -6.42 -31.68
C GLU A 267 -6.88 -5.85 -30.28
N GLN A 268 -5.61 -5.61 -29.93
CA GLN A 268 -5.25 -4.95 -28.67
C GLN A 268 -5.78 -3.52 -28.62
N LEU A 269 -5.63 -2.75 -29.71
CA LEU A 269 -6.17 -1.40 -29.81
C LEU A 269 -7.69 -1.42 -29.77
N GLU A 270 -8.33 -2.32 -30.52
CA GLU A 270 -9.78 -2.50 -30.54
C GLU A 270 -10.32 -2.85 -29.15
N ASP A 271 -9.75 -3.87 -28.51
CA ASP A 271 -10.13 -4.30 -27.15
C ASP A 271 -9.97 -3.14 -26.16
N PHE A 272 -8.85 -2.42 -26.22
CA PHE A 272 -8.57 -1.29 -25.34
C PHE A 272 -9.53 -0.11 -25.58
N ARG A 273 -9.86 0.18 -26.84
CA ARG A 273 -10.84 1.21 -27.21
C ARG A 273 -12.23 0.88 -26.64
N ASN A 274 -12.69 -0.36 -26.81
CA ASN A 274 -13.99 -0.79 -26.26
C ASN A 274 -14.05 -0.70 -24.73
N ILE A 275 -12.91 -0.89 -24.05
CA ILE A 275 -12.80 -0.74 -22.59
C ILE A 275 -12.93 0.74 -22.18
N ILE A 276 -12.21 1.64 -22.85
CA ILE A 276 -12.29 3.10 -22.60
C ILE A 276 -13.70 3.63 -22.84
N GLU A 277 -14.37 3.12 -23.88
CA GLU A 277 -15.73 3.49 -24.25
C GLU A 277 -16.80 2.90 -23.33
N GLY A 278 -16.46 1.93 -22.49
CA GLY A 278 -17.44 1.19 -21.71
C GLY A 278 -18.42 0.39 -22.58
N ASN A 279 -17.98 -0.11 -23.73
CA ASN A 279 -18.84 -0.85 -24.66
C ASN A 279 -19.15 -2.26 -24.12
N VAL A 280 -20.17 -2.36 -23.27
CA VAL A 280 -20.62 -3.62 -22.67
C VAL A 280 -21.12 -4.63 -23.72
N GLN A 281 -21.53 -4.18 -24.91
CA GLN A 281 -21.99 -5.08 -25.97
C GLN A 281 -20.85 -5.80 -26.69
N TYR A 282 -19.62 -5.31 -26.58
CA TYR A 282 -18.47 -5.86 -27.28
C TYR A 282 -18.16 -7.31 -26.86
N THR A 283 -18.21 -7.60 -25.55
CA THR A 283 -17.83 -8.91 -25.01
C THR A 283 -18.51 -9.19 -23.68
N GLU A 284 -18.80 -10.46 -23.40
CA GLU A 284 -19.44 -10.92 -22.15
C GLU A 284 -18.70 -10.45 -20.88
N TYR A 285 -17.36 -10.42 -20.89
CA TYR A 285 -16.59 -10.01 -19.71
C TYR A 285 -16.71 -8.51 -19.37
N LEU A 286 -17.21 -7.68 -20.29
CA LEU A 286 -17.54 -6.27 -20.02
C LEU A 286 -19.01 -6.09 -19.59
N GLN A 287 -19.85 -7.12 -19.70
CA GLN A 287 -21.26 -7.04 -19.33
C GLN A 287 -21.50 -7.19 -17.83
N LYS A 288 -20.56 -7.84 -17.13
CA LYS A 288 -20.68 -8.20 -15.71
C LYS A 288 -19.42 -7.89 -14.91
N ILE A 289 -19.61 -7.51 -13.66
CA ILE A 289 -18.54 -7.48 -12.64
C ILE A 289 -18.61 -8.77 -11.83
N ASP A 290 -17.59 -9.60 -11.99
CA ASP A 290 -17.33 -10.83 -11.25
C ASP A 290 -15.85 -10.87 -10.81
N LYS A 291 -15.36 -12.02 -10.35
CA LYS A 291 -13.93 -12.27 -10.05
C LYS A 291 -12.97 -11.95 -11.21
N THR A 292 -13.49 -11.84 -12.42
CA THR A 292 -12.73 -11.52 -13.63
C THR A 292 -12.32 -10.03 -13.61
N LEU A 293 -13.21 -9.14 -13.17
CA LEU A 293 -12.97 -7.70 -13.07
C LEU A 293 -12.59 -7.22 -11.66
N SER A 294 -13.17 -7.82 -10.62
CA SER A 294 -12.85 -7.51 -9.22
C SER A 294 -12.45 -8.78 -8.47
N LYS A 295 -11.17 -8.89 -8.11
CA LYS A 295 -10.62 -10.08 -7.41
C LYS A 295 -11.17 -10.29 -6.00
N PHE A 296 -11.94 -9.34 -5.48
CA PHE A 296 -12.64 -9.43 -4.20
C PHE A 296 -14.01 -10.08 -4.32
N LEU A 297 -14.54 -10.25 -5.53
CA LEU A 297 -15.79 -10.95 -5.76
C LEU A 297 -15.53 -12.45 -5.93
N PRO A 298 -16.43 -13.32 -5.42
CA PRO A 298 -16.42 -14.73 -5.78
C PRO A 298 -16.64 -14.92 -7.28
N SER A 299 -16.17 -16.03 -7.85
CA SER A 299 -16.57 -16.37 -9.21
C SER A 299 -18.02 -16.85 -9.25
N ASP A 300 -18.69 -16.64 -10.39
CA ASP A 300 -20.05 -17.14 -10.62
C ASP A 300 -20.15 -18.67 -10.39
N SER A 301 -19.06 -19.41 -10.62
CA SER A 301 -18.96 -20.85 -10.39
C SER A 301 -18.76 -21.23 -8.92
N GLU A 302 -18.12 -20.37 -8.13
CA GLU A 302 -17.86 -20.60 -6.70
C GLU A 302 -19.13 -20.38 -5.86
N PHE A 303 -20.04 -19.50 -6.30
CA PHE A 303 -21.29 -19.18 -5.59
C PHE A 303 -22.49 -19.05 -6.55
N PRO A 304 -22.99 -20.17 -7.11
CA PRO A 304 -24.09 -20.15 -8.08
C PRO A 304 -25.46 -19.75 -7.48
N ASN A 305 -25.59 -19.76 -6.14
CA ASN A 305 -26.87 -19.54 -5.42
C ASN A 305 -27.07 -18.11 -4.91
N VAL A 306 -26.20 -17.15 -5.24
CA VAL A 306 -26.40 -15.76 -4.83
C VAL A 306 -27.21 -15.04 -5.91
N HIS A 307 -28.46 -14.68 -5.62
CA HIS A 307 -29.33 -13.90 -6.52
C HIS A 307 -28.76 -12.52 -6.96
N TYR A 308 -27.57 -12.15 -6.48
CA TYR A 308 -26.86 -10.91 -6.78
C TYR A 308 -25.69 -11.07 -7.76
N THR A 309 -25.44 -12.27 -8.30
CA THR A 309 -24.44 -12.49 -9.37
C THR A 309 -25.10 -13.04 -10.63
N PRO A 310 -24.78 -12.50 -11.83
CA PRO A 310 -23.78 -11.45 -12.09
C PRO A 310 -24.32 -10.02 -11.92
N ILE A 311 -23.50 -9.12 -11.34
CA ILE A 311 -23.79 -7.68 -11.30
C ILE A 311 -23.59 -7.12 -12.70
N LYS A 312 -24.68 -6.68 -13.34
CA LYS A 312 -24.61 -6.01 -14.65
C LYS A 312 -23.82 -4.71 -14.53
N VAL A 313 -22.92 -4.47 -15.47
CA VAL A 313 -22.07 -3.26 -15.51
C VAL A 313 -22.85 -2.03 -15.97
N GLU A 314 -23.84 -2.20 -16.83
CA GLU A 314 -24.53 -1.10 -17.50
C GLU A 314 -25.17 -0.06 -16.55
N PRO A 315 -25.82 -0.44 -15.43
CA PRO A 315 -26.26 0.53 -14.43
C PRO A 315 -25.11 1.32 -13.77
N LEU A 316 -23.94 0.68 -13.56
CA LEU A 316 -22.78 1.33 -12.96
C LEU A 316 -22.14 2.33 -13.92
N LEU A 317 -22.07 2.02 -15.22
CA LEU A 317 -21.56 2.96 -16.23
C LEU A 317 -22.39 4.24 -16.34
N ARG A 318 -23.70 4.18 -16.02
CA ARG A 318 -24.53 5.39 -15.98
C ARG A 318 -24.16 6.33 -14.83
N GLN A 319 -23.61 5.78 -13.75
CA GLN A 319 -23.16 6.55 -12.59
C GLN A 319 -21.66 6.88 -12.65
N VAL A 320 -20.89 6.04 -13.34
CA VAL A 320 -19.43 6.14 -13.47
C VAL A 320 -19.06 5.91 -14.94
N PRO A 321 -19.15 6.93 -15.80
CA PRO A 321 -18.99 6.78 -17.26
C PRO A 321 -17.67 6.14 -17.70
N HIS A 322 -16.60 6.36 -16.93
CA HIS A 322 -15.25 5.86 -17.19
C HIS A 322 -14.84 4.71 -16.24
N LEU A 323 -15.82 3.92 -15.77
CA LEU A 323 -15.60 2.85 -14.79
C LEU A 323 -14.38 1.99 -15.07
N PHE A 324 -14.24 1.46 -16.29
CA PHE A 324 -13.15 0.54 -16.60
C PHE A 324 -11.77 1.22 -16.62
N ILE A 325 -11.71 2.51 -16.94
CA ILE A 325 -10.47 3.30 -16.82
C ILE A 325 -10.05 3.32 -15.35
N TYR A 326 -10.96 3.62 -14.44
CA TYR A 326 -10.66 3.62 -13.00
C TYR A 326 -10.28 2.22 -12.52
N LEU A 327 -11.00 1.18 -12.94
CA LEU A 327 -10.66 -0.20 -12.57
C LEU A 327 -9.25 -0.58 -13.03
N LEU A 328 -8.83 -0.26 -14.26
CA LEU A 328 -7.47 -0.54 -14.73
C LEU A 328 -6.36 0.06 -13.84
N ASN A 329 -6.68 1.14 -13.12
CA ASN A 329 -5.76 1.86 -12.25
C ASN A 329 -5.83 1.46 -10.77
N PHE A 330 -6.63 0.46 -10.39
CA PHE A 330 -6.81 0.05 -8.99
C PHE A 330 -5.50 -0.09 -8.20
N LEU A 331 -4.48 -0.73 -8.79
CA LEU A 331 -3.20 -0.96 -8.11
C LEU A 331 -2.42 0.33 -7.86
N ASN A 332 -2.61 1.37 -8.67
CA ASN A 332 -1.91 2.64 -8.56
C ASN A 332 -2.36 3.46 -7.33
N ALA A 333 -3.45 3.08 -6.66
CA ALA A 333 -3.86 3.70 -5.41
C ALA A 333 -3.01 3.28 -4.21
N PHE A 334 -2.30 2.15 -4.30
CA PHE A 334 -1.60 1.56 -3.17
C PHE A 334 -0.14 2.03 -3.13
N THR A 335 0.33 2.31 -1.91
CA THR A 335 1.74 2.59 -1.63
C THR A 335 2.40 1.36 -1.01
N PHE A 336 3.48 0.87 -1.61
CA PHE A 336 4.25 -0.25 -1.04
C PHE A 336 5.06 0.20 0.17
N VAL A 337 4.94 -0.54 1.27
CA VAL A 337 5.72 -0.33 2.49
C VAL A 337 6.43 -1.61 2.93
N SER A 338 7.75 -1.49 3.10
CA SER A 338 8.61 -2.60 3.47
C SER A 338 8.18 -3.23 4.81
N GLY A 339 7.94 -4.54 4.81
CA GLY A 339 7.56 -5.32 5.99
C GLY A 339 6.05 -5.34 6.29
N VAL A 340 5.24 -4.63 5.49
CA VAL A 340 3.77 -4.58 5.64
C VAL A 340 3.05 -4.93 4.35
N GLY A 341 3.57 -4.49 3.19
CA GLY A 341 2.95 -4.74 1.89
C GLY A 341 2.39 -3.45 1.28
N ASN A 342 1.42 -3.60 0.40
CA ASN A 342 0.77 -2.49 -0.30
C ASN A 342 -0.37 -1.94 0.54
N VAL A 343 -0.41 -0.63 0.75
CA VAL A 343 -1.36 0.02 1.66
C VAL A 343 -2.08 1.18 0.98
N PHE A 344 -3.38 1.27 1.23
CA PHE A 344 -4.27 2.31 0.77
C PHE A 344 -5.16 2.78 1.93
N PHE A 345 -5.20 4.09 2.17
CA PHE A 345 -6.17 4.68 3.07
C PHE A 345 -7.41 5.08 2.28
N TYR A 346 -8.60 4.73 2.74
CA TYR A 346 -9.87 5.13 2.13
C TYR A 346 -10.64 6.00 3.13
N GLY A 347 -11.09 7.17 2.68
CA GLY A 347 -11.94 8.10 3.43
C GLY A 347 -13.24 8.41 2.68
N SER A 348 -14.03 9.35 3.22
CA SER A 348 -15.37 9.67 2.71
C SER A 348 -15.39 10.44 1.39
N THR A 349 -14.30 11.10 1.00
CA THR A 349 -14.18 11.86 -0.25
C THR A 349 -12.85 11.66 -0.93
N LEU A 350 -12.83 12.00 -2.22
CA LEU A 350 -11.64 11.92 -3.06
C LEU A 350 -10.55 12.86 -2.55
N GLU A 351 -10.87 14.11 -2.24
CA GLU A 351 -9.92 15.13 -1.79
C GLU A 351 -9.20 14.68 -0.51
N PHE A 352 -9.97 14.35 0.53
CA PHE A 352 -9.40 13.91 1.79
C PHE A 352 -8.54 12.66 1.62
N THR A 353 -9.04 11.69 0.85
CA THR A 353 -8.32 10.44 0.59
C THR A 353 -7.03 10.69 -0.19
N TYR A 354 -7.07 11.58 -1.18
CA TYR A 354 -5.91 12.00 -1.97
C TYR A 354 -4.82 12.61 -1.09
N HIS A 355 -5.16 13.60 -0.25
CA HIS A 355 -4.19 14.27 0.62
C HIS A 355 -3.55 13.31 1.63
N VAL A 356 -4.34 12.44 2.25
CA VAL A 356 -3.81 11.43 3.20
C VAL A 356 -2.86 10.47 2.51
N ASN A 357 -3.23 9.91 1.36
CA ASN A 357 -2.36 8.95 0.66
C ASN A 357 -1.09 9.62 0.10
N LYS A 358 -1.19 10.86 -0.39
CA LYS A 358 -0.03 11.65 -0.82
C LYS A 358 0.95 11.88 0.34
N ARG A 359 0.44 12.26 1.52
CA ARG A 359 1.26 12.42 2.73
C ARG A 359 1.85 11.10 3.19
N LEU A 360 1.08 10.02 3.16
CA LEU A 360 1.56 8.67 3.48
C LEU A 360 2.76 8.29 2.61
N LYS A 361 2.69 8.52 1.29
CA LYS A 361 3.78 8.26 0.35
C LYS A 361 5.05 9.04 0.69
N VAL A 362 4.92 10.31 1.06
CA VAL A 362 6.05 11.15 1.50
C VAL A 362 6.66 10.63 2.80
N LEU A 363 5.85 10.31 3.81
CA LEU A 363 6.34 9.82 5.10
C LEU A 363 7.01 8.44 4.98
N VAL A 364 6.47 7.54 4.15
CA VAL A 364 7.08 6.24 3.84
C VAL A 364 8.46 6.43 3.20
N ALA A 365 8.60 7.37 2.26
CA ALA A 365 9.88 7.65 1.61
C ALA A 365 10.94 8.23 2.58
N GLN A 366 10.52 8.99 3.58
CA GLN A 366 11.41 9.61 4.57
C GLN A 366 11.80 8.66 5.71
N THR A 367 11.01 7.62 5.98
CA THR A 367 11.20 6.75 7.15
C THR A 367 12.17 5.61 6.85
N LYS A 368 13.38 5.67 7.44
CA LYS A 368 14.40 4.59 7.36
C LYS A 368 14.19 3.45 8.38
N GLU A 369 13.36 3.66 9.38
CA GLU A 369 13.12 2.68 10.46
C GLU A 369 11.88 1.83 10.22
N LYS A 370 11.87 0.61 10.81
CA LYS A 370 10.67 -0.21 10.98
C LYS A 370 9.70 0.42 12.00
N GLN A 371 9.28 1.66 11.79
CA GLN A 371 8.14 2.20 12.53
C GLN A 371 6.89 1.37 12.15
N SER A 372 6.00 1.12 13.12
CA SER A 372 4.73 0.47 12.85
C SER A 372 4.02 1.27 11.74
N MET A 373 3.67 0.63 10.63
CA MET A 373 2.99 1.29 9.49
C MET A 373 1.79 2.08 9.93
N PHE A 374 1.10 1.53 10.91
CA PHE A 374 -0.02 2.16 11.58
C PHE A 374 0.32 3.57 12.07
N ARG A 375 1.53 3.79 12.61
CA ARG A 375 2.00 5.12 13.03
C ARG A 375 2.16 6.07 11.87
N ILE A 376 2.74 5.61 10.77
CA ILE A 376 2.97 6.44 9.58
C ILE A 376 1.64 6.81 8.94
N THR A 377 0.74 5.84 8.74
CA THR A 377 -0.61 6.07 8.24
C THR A 377 -1.37 7.04 9.13
N TRP A 378 -1.35 6.86 10.45
CA TRP A 378 -2.09 7.72 11.35
C TRP A 378 -1.52 9.12 11.45
N GLN A 379 -0.19 9.27 11.41
CA GLN A 379 0.41 10.58 11.30
C GLN A 379 -0.06 11.29 10.01
N ALA A 380 -0.09 10.59 8.87
CA ALA A 380 -0.60 11.15 7.62
C ALA A 380 -2.09 11.56 7.71
N VAL A 381 -2.93 10.74 8.33
CA VAL A 381 -4.36 11.04 8.57
C VAL A 381 -4.51 12.28 9.45
N ILE A 382 -3.81 12.32 10.58
CA ILE A 382 -3.90 13.41 11.56
C ILE A 382 -3.44 14.73 10.93
N ASP A 383 -2.27 14.72 10.27
CA ASP A 383 -1.71 15.90 9.60
C ASP A 383 -2.71 16.46 8.57
N ALA A 384 -3.27 15.58 7.71
CA ALA A 384 -4.24 16.00 6.70
C ALA A 384 -5.53 16.59 7.31
N VAL A 385 -6.04 16.01 8.41
CA VAL A 385 -7.23 16.56 9.09
C VAL A 385 -6.96 17.96 9.68
N ILE A 386 -5.77 18.17 10.25
CA ILE A 386 -5.37 19.46 10.83
C ILE A 386 -5.18 20.50 9.73
N GLU A 387 -4.42 20.17 8.69
CA GLU A 387 -4.09 21.06 7.56
C GLU A 387 -5.37 21.52 6.84
N GLU A 388 -6.31 20.61 6.57
CA GLU A 388 -7.55 20.89 5.85
C GLU A 388 -8.65 21.54 6.71
N LYS A 389 -8.37 21.88 8.00
CA LYS A 389 -9.34 22.42 8.98
C LYS A 389 -10.68 21.70 8.94
N ALA A 390 -10.55 20.39 8.83
CA ALA A 390 -11.45 19.59 8.07
C ALA A 390 -12.73 19.34 8.92
N GLN A 391 -13.88 19.94 8.60
CA GLN A 391 -15.17 19.76 9.30
C GLN A 391 -15.78 18.34 9.19
N TRP A 392 -15.00 17.34 8.79
CA TRP A 392 -15.52 16.09 8.21
C TRP A 392 -16.22 15.20 9.24
N SER A 393 -17.29 14.55 8.78
CA SER A 393 -17.80 13.36 9.45
C SER A 393 -16.74 12.25 9.29
N LEU A 394 -16.07 11.89 10.38
CA LEU A 394 -15.14 10.76 10.48
C LEU A 394 -15.87 9.41 10.32
N GLU A 395 -16.55 9.26 9.20
CA GLU A 395 -17.33 8.09 8.82
C GLU A 395 -16.60 7.38 7.69
N ASN A 396 -16.67 6.05 7.70
CA ASN A 396 -16.18 5.22 6.61
C ASN A 396 -14.68 5.37 6.30
N MET A 397 -13.84 5.49 7.33
CA MET A 397 -12.39 5.47 7.19
C MET A 397 -11.83 4.06 7.35
N TYR A 398 -11.00 3.66 6.40
CA TYR A 398 -10.46 2.31 6.34
C TYR A 398 -9.00 2.31 5.91
N LEU A 399 -8.20 1.49 6.59
CA LEU A 399 -6.90 1.10 6.08
C LEU A 399 -7.05 -0.26 5.40
N ILE A 400 -6.66 -0.32 4.14
CA ILE A 400 -6.70 -1.52 3.31
C ILE A 400 -5.27 -1.89 2.98
N ASN A 401 -4.86 -3.12 3.30
CA ASN A 401 -3.53 -3.61 2.94
C ASN A 401 -3.59 -4.96 2.22
N PHE A 402 -2.53 -5.30 1.49
CA PHE A 402 -2.28 -6.65 0.99
C PHE A 402 -0.76 -6.90 0.83
N ALA A 403 -0.31 -8.13 1.07
CA ALA A 403 1.11 -8.47 1.04
C ALA A 403 1.70 -8.51 -0.38
N GLY A 404 0.96 -9.04 -1.34
CA GLY A 404 1.39 -9.15 -2.74
C GLY A 404 0.33 -9.74 -3.65
N ILE A 405 0.71 -9.95 -4.92
CA ILE A 405 -0.17 -10.53 -5.95
C ILE A 405 0.40 -11.90 -6.33
N ASN A 406 -0.41 -12.96 -6.17
CA ASN A 406 -0.06 -14.31 -6.62
C ASN A 406 -1.19 -14.89 -7.46
N GLN A 407 -0.89 -15.38 -8.66
CA GLN A 407 -1.88 -15.93 -9.61
C GLN A 407 -3.10 -15.00 -9.79
N GLN A 408 -2.86 -13.68 -9.91
CA GLN A 408 -3.88 -12.62 -10.00
C GLN A 408 -4.73 -12.38 -8.74
N ASN A 409 -4.45 -13.06 -7.62
CA ASN A 409 -5.15 -12.84 -6.35
C ASN A 409 -4.30 -12.00 -5.41
N LEU A 410 -4.96 -11.18 -4.60
CA LEU A 410 -4.32 -10.45 -3.51
C LEU A 410 -4.11 -11.41 -2.33
N VAL A 411 -2.91 -11.37 -1.76
CA VAL A 411 -2.51 -12.22 -0.64
C VAL A 411 -2.54 -11.40 0.64
N ASP A 412 -3.05 -11.99 1.73
CA ASP A 412 -3.12 -11.39 3.07
C ASP A 412 -3.77 -10.00 3.09
N VAL A 413 -5.01 -9.92 2.62
CA VAL A 413 -5.78 -8.66 2.65
C VAL A 413 -6.30 -8.39 4.06
N GLU A 414 -5.95 -7.24 4.63
CA GLU A 414 -6.51 -6.76 5.90
C GLU A 414 -7.34 -5.49 5.69
N TYR A 415 -8.42 -5.39 6.47
CA TYR A 415 -9.30 -4.23 6.50
C TYR A 415 -9.46 -3.72 7.92
N ILE A 416 -8.91 -2.54 8.19
CA ILE A 416 -8.96 -1.92 9.51
C ILE A 416 -9.90 -0.72 9.45
N GLY A 417 -11.14 -0.93 9.88
CA GLY A 417 -12.14 0.13 9.96
C GLY A 417 -12.04 0.93 11.26
N ILE A 418 -12.14 2.24 11.15
CA ILE A 418 -12.00 3.18 12.26
C ILE A 418 -13.40 3.68 12.65
N PRO A 419 -13.93 3.30 13.83
CA PRO A 419 -15.24 3.78 14.25
C PRO A 419 -15.25 5.29 14.42
N LYS A 420 -16.37 5.93 14.06
CA LYS A 420 -16.60 7.37 14.25
C LYS A 420 -16.31 7.85 15.68
N LEU A 421 -16.67 7.03 16.67
CA LEU A 421 -16.38 7.31 18.08
C LEU A 421 -14.87 7.38 18.37
N HIS A 422 -14.09 6.42 17.85
CA HIS A 422 -12.65 6.38 18.06
C HIS A 422 -11.95 7.53 17.35
N ALA A 423 -12.37 7.79 16.11
CA ALA A 423 -11.86 8.92 15.34
C ALA A 423 -12.13 10.25 16.04
N SER A 424 -13.33 10.43 16.60
CA SER A 424 -13.71 11.68 17.31
C SER A 424 -12.83 11.92 18.55
N ILE A 425 -12.43 10.85 19.24
CA ILE A 425 -11.52 10.91 20.39
C ILE A 425 -10.08 11.29 19.94
N ILE A 426 -9.62 10.77 18.79
CA ILE A 426 -8.27 11.06 18.25
C ILE A 426 -8.14 12.48 17.70
N LEU A 427 -9.23 13.10 17.24
CA LEU A 427 -9.14 14.48 16.75
C LEU A 427 -8.79 15.48 17.85
N ASP A 428 -9.08 15.17 19.11
CA ASP A 428 -8.70 16.05 20.20
C ASP A 428 -7.19 16.02 20.45
N ASP A 429 -6.53 17.18 20.28
CA ASP A 429 -5.08 17.30 20.35
C ASP A 429 -4.51 16.77 21.67
N GLN A 430 -5.15 17.09 22.81
CA GLN A 430 -4.66 16.70 24.14
C GLN A 430 -4.73 15.18 24.34
N ILE A 431 -5.86 14.57 23.95
CA ILE A 431 -6.02 13.11 24.07
C ILE A 431 -5.06 12.42 23.10
N ARG A 432 -4.97 12.92 21.86
CA ARG A 432 -4.10 12.36 20.82
C ARG A 432 -2.64 12.37 21.22
N GLU A 433 -2.11 13.49 21.69
CA GLU A 433 -0.73 13.61 22.13
C GLU A 433 -0.44 12.65 23.29
N ALA A 434 -1.35 12.56 24.27
CA ALA A 434 -1.20 11.64 25.38
C ALA A 434 -1.19 10.16 24.93
N LEU A 435 -2.06 9.78 23.99
CA LEU A 435 -2.11 8.41 23.45
C LEU A 435 -0.99 8.12 22.44
N ASN A 436 -0.43 9.13 21.76
CA ASN A 436 0.70 8.97 20.84
C ASN A 436 2.04 8.76 21.57
N THR A 437 2.00 7.98 22.65
CA THR A 437 3.13 7.71 23.55
C THR A 437 3.39 6.21 23.62
N GLN A 438 4.67 5.82 23.58
CA GLN A 438 5.10 4.45 23.87
C GLN A 438 5.35 4.28 25.36
N ILE A 439 4.58 3.41 26.01
CA ILE A 439 4.73 3.12 27.44
C ILE A 439 5.54 1.82 27.65
N PRO A 440 6.58 1.82 28.51
CA PRO A 440 7.33 0.61 28.83
C PRO A 440 6.48 -0.38 29.64
N ILE A 441 6.51 -1.66 29.27
CA ILE A 441 5.72 -2.71 29.93
C ILE A 441 6.58 -3.83 30.52
N ASP A 442 7.83 -3.98 30.07
CA ASP A 442 8.77 -5.00 30.56
C ASP A 442 10.21 -4.65 30.14
N ILE A 443 11.19 -5.42 30.64
CA ILE A 443 12.59 -5.40 30.18
C ILE A 443 12.73 -6.38 29.00
N LEU A 444 13.45 -5.99 27.94
CA LEU A 444 13.81 -6.89 26.85
C LEU A 444 14.64 -8.05 27.38
N ASP A 445 14.45 -9.26 26.83
CA ASP A 445 15.15 -10.46 27.31
C ASP A 445 16.67 -10.30 27.36
N LYS A 446 17.24 -9.66 26.33
CA LYS A 446 18.68 -9.35 26.23
C LYS A 446 19.21 -8.37 27.31
N SER A 447 18.33 -7.67 28.01
CA SER A 447 18.68 -6.63 28.98
C SER A 447 18.25 -6.97 30.42
N LYS A 448 17.66 -8.14 30.66
CA LYS A 448 17.16 -8.56 31.99
C LYS A 448 18.24 -8.61 33.08
N ASN A 449 19.49 -8.90 32.71
CA ASN A 449 20.61 -9.01 33.66
C ASN A 449 21.30 -7.67 33.96
N LYS A 450 20.85 -6.56 33.34
CA LYS A 450 21.44 -5.24 33.60
C LYS A 450 20.98 -4.71 34.96
N PRO A 451 21.88 -4.06 35.74
CA PRO A 451 21.49 -3.32 36.94
C PRO A 451 20.38 -2.31 36.66
N LYS A 452 19.38 -2.20 37.55
CA LYS A 452 18.16 -1.41 37.33
C LYS A 452 18.44 0.08 37.12
N ASP A 453 19.46 0.60 37.80
CA ASP A 453 20.01 1.96 37.71
C ASP A 453 20.63 2.26 36.34
N LYS A 454 21.09 1.24 35.61
CA LYS A 454 21.73 1.37 34.28
C LYS A 454 20.79 1.08 33.10
N LEU A 455 19.52 0.76 33.36
CA LEU A 455 18.54 0.50 32.31
C LEU A 455 18.19 1.79 31.56
N LYS A 456 18.36 1.76 30.23
CA LYS A 456 18.01 2.86 29.33
C LYS A 456 16.69 2.59 28.61
N TRP A 457 16.12 3.62 28.00
CA TRP A 457 14.89 3.52 27.20
C TRP A 457 14.95 2.45 26.10
N SER A 458 16.12 2.17 25.54
CA SER A 458 16.36 1.12 24.53
C SER A 458 16.28 -0.31 25.08
N ASP A 459 16.32 -0.49 26.42
CA ASP A 459 16.29 -1.79 27.08
C ASP A 459 14.87 -2.28 27.38
N PHE A 460 13.84 -1.47 27.11
CA PHE A 460 12.46 -1.76 27.46
C PHE A 460 11.65 -2.33 26.29
N LYS A 461 10.83 -3.33 26.60
CA LYS A 461 9.68 -3.71 25.77
C LYS A 461 8.61 -2.65 25.96
N LYS A 462 8.11 -2.09 24.86
CA LYS A 462 7.16 -0.97 24.86
C LYS A 462 5.87 -1.36 24.18
N ALA A 463 4.79 -0.71 24.56
CA ALA A 463 3.51 -0.76 23.88
C ALA A 463 3.11 0.66 23.48
N TRP A 464 2.61 0.83 22.27
CA TRP A 464 2.14 2.12 21.78
C TRP A 464 0.63 2.24 22.06
N LEU A 465 0.23 3.23 22.85
CA LEU A 465 -1.16 3.35 23.32
C LEU A 465 -2.13 3.63 22.18
N LEU A 466 -1.77 4.51 21.24
CA LEU A 466 -2.60 4.86 20.09
C LEU A 466 -2.87 3.63 19.19
N GLU A 467 -1.87 2.76 19.00
CA GLU A 467 -2.04 1.50 18.25
C GLU A 467 -3.13 0.61 18.84
N LEU A 468 -3.06 0.40 20.15
CA LEU A 468 -4.03 -0.42 20.88
C LEU A 468 -5.43 0.17 20.76
N PHE A 469 -5.54 1.48 20.98
CA PHE A 469 -6.81 2.19 20.91
C PHE A 469 -7.49 2.02 19.55
N ILE A 470 -6.80 2.32 18.45
CA ILE A 470 -7.41 2.24 17.12
C ILE A 470 -7.63 0.78 16.69
N SER A 471 -6.76 -0.15 17.11
CA SER A 471 -6.98 -1.60 16.92
C SER A 471 -8.10 -2.16 17.81
N ARG A 472 -8.84 -1.30 18.54
CA ARG A 472 -9.94 -1.65 19.43
C ARG A 472 -9.54 -2.65 20.52
N ARG A 473 -8.29 -2.58 20.96
CA ARG A 473 -7.76 -3.36 22.08
C ARG A 473 -7.79 -2.50 23.34
N PRO A 474 -8.21 -3.06 24.50
CA PRO A 474 -8.24 -2.29 25.74
C PRO A 474 -6.83 -1.88 26.16
N MET A 475 -6.67 -0.64 26.59
CA MET A 475 -5.41 -0.10 27.08
C MET A 475 -5.16 -0.43 28.56
N PHE A 476 -6.21 -0.70 29.34
CA PHE A 476 -6.16 -1.05 30.76
C PHE A 476 -5.09 -2.12 31.10
N PRO A 477 -5.02 -3.28 30.41
CA PRO A 477 -4.01 -4.30 30.74
C PRO A 477 -2.57 -3.81 30.53
N VAL A 478 -2.38 -2.87 29.61
CA VAL A 478 -1.08 -2.31 29.27
C VAL A 478 -0.67 -1.25 30.31
N VAL A 479 -1.59 -0.38 30.72
CA VAL A 479 -1.38 0.57 31.82
C VAL A 479 -1.12 -0.18 33.15
N LEU A 480 -1.83 -1.28 33.39
CA LEU A 480 -1.62 -2.14 34.56
C LEU A 480 -0.21 -2.72 34.58
N ARG A 481 0.27 -3.25 33.44
CA ARG A 481 1.64 -3.78 33.30
C ARG A 481 2.68 -2.68 33.44
N HIS A 482 2.46 -1.53 32.81
CA HIS A 482 3.33 -0.36 32.90
C HIS A 482 3.50 0.09 34.36
N SER A 483 2.41 0.23 35.10
CA SER A 483 2.42 0.61 36.51
C SER A 483 3.18 -0.40 37.38
N LYS A 484 2.96 -1.71 37.15
CA LYS A 484 3.69 -2.79 37.84
C LYS A 484 5.18 -2.77 37.49
N PHE A 485 5.51 -2.55 36.21
CA PHE A 485 6.87 -2.48 35.72
C PHE A 485 7.62 -1.32 36.39
N TYR A 486 7.06 -0.12 36.40
CA TYR A 486 7.67 1.05 37.02
C TYR A 486 7.85 0.92 38.53
N LEU A 487 6.87 0.31 39.22
CA LEU A 487 7.01 -0.08 40.63
C LEU A 487 8.23 -0.99 40.84
N SER A 488 8.43 -1.97 39.95
CA SER A 488 9.53 -2.95 40.09
C SER A 488 10.92 -2.35 39.89
N ILE A 489 11.05 -1.27 39.11
CA ILE A 489 12.32 -0.58 38.83
C ILE A 489 12.51 0.70 39.67
N GLY A 490 11.54 1.05 40.52
CA GLY A 490 11.60 2.23 41.38
C GLY A 490 11.55 3.56 40.62
N LYS A 491 10.90 3.61 39.45
CA LYS A 491 10.74 4.83 38.65
C LYS A 491 9.28 5.31 38.67
N LYS A 492 9.05 6.56 38.25
CA LYS A 492 7.70 7.16 38.13
C LYS A 492 7.05 6.84 36.78
N PRO A 493 5.79 6.37 36.74
CA PRO A 493 5.08 6.06 35.49
C PRO A 493 4.75 7.33 34.71
N LEU A 494 4.46 7.18 33.43
CA LEU A 494 4.00 8.27 32.56
C LEU A 494 2.54 8.59 32.91
N LEU A 495 2.34 9.54 33.83
CA LEU A 495 1.05 9.81 34.47
C LEU A 495 -0.01 10.24 33.44
N THR A 496 0.25 11.30 32.67
CA THR A 496 -0.71 11.87 31.71
C THR A 496 -1.18 10.84 30.69
N SER A 497 -0.25 10.14 30.01
CA SER A 497 -0.58 9.09 29.04
C SER A 497 -1.34 7.92 29.67
N SER A 498 -0.97 7.51 30.88
CA SER A 498 -1.66 6.44 31.60
C SER A 498 -3.09 6.82 31.96
N LEU A 499 -3.31 8.04 32.47
CA LEU A 499 -4.64 8.50 32.88
C LEU A 499 -5.55 8.75 31.69
N TYR A 500 -5.07 9.35 30.60
CA TYR A 500 -5.86 9.48 29.38
C TYR A 500 -6.23 8.12 28.78
N ALA A 501 -5.31 7.15 28.78
CA ALA A 501 -5.61 5.80 28.33
C ALA A 501 -6.72 5.14 29.16
N LEU A 502 -6.69 5.28 30.49
CA LEU A 502 -7.75 4.77 31.38
C LEU A 502 -9.07 5.52 31.21
N ALA A 503 -9.03 6.86 31.05
CA ALA A 503 -10.22 7.67 30.83
C ALA A 503 -10.93 7.30 29.51
N VAL A 504 -10.16 7.06 28.46
CA VAL A 504 -10.68 6.59 27.15
C VAL A 504 -11.28 5.19 27.27
N ASP A 505 -10.58 4.23 27.88
CA ASP A 505 -11.12 2.88 28.11
C ASP A 505 -12.40 2.93 28.96
N ALA A 506 -12.43 3.74 30.01
CA ALA A 506 -13.59 3.93 30.86
C ALA A 506 -14.77 4.48 30.06
N LYS A 507 -14.55 5.50 29.21
CA LYS A 507 -15.59 6.05 28.35
C LYS A 507 -16.14 4.99 27.41
N LEU A 508 -15.28 4.24 26.71
CA LEU A 508 -15.70 3.19 25.79
C LEU A 508 -16.48 2.06 26.46
N LYS A 509 -16.16 1.72 27.73
CA LYS A 509 -16.89 0.69 28.51
C LYS A 509 -18.19 1.21 29.13
N SER A 510 -18.26 2.51 29.43
CA SER A 510 -19.41 3.14 30.09
C SER A 510 -20.63 3.34 29.19
N GLU A 511 -20.52 3.09 27.90
CA GLU A 511 -21.62 3.30 26.96
C GLU A 511 -22.70 2.22 27.12
N GLU A 512 -23.83 2.58 27.74
CA GLU A 512 -25.09 1.87 27.55
C GLU A 512 -25.49 1.98 26.08
N ASN A 513 -25.96 0.88 25.46
CA ASN A 513 -26.47 0.85 24.09
C ASN A 513 -27.75 1.69 23.97
N PRO A 514 -27.67 2.98 23.58
CA PRO A 514 -28.84 3.80 23.34
C PRO A 514 -29.54 3.31 22.08
N ALA A 515 -30.87 3.44 22.06
CA ALA A 515 -31.68 3.07 20.91
C ALA A 515 -31.06 3.61 19.60
N LEU A 516 -30.96 2.73 18.61
CA LEU A 516 -30.42 3.05 17.28
C LEU A 516 -31.15 4.28 16.72
N PHE A 517 -30.41 5.21 16.10
CA PHE A 517 -30.93 6.45 15.51
C PHE A 517 -31.60 7.45 16.47
N SER A 518 -31.46 7.30 17.79
CA SER A 518 -31.86 8.35 18.74
C SER A 518 -30.94 9.58 18.66
N GLN A 519 -31.37 10.74 19.18
CA GLN A 519 -30.48 11.90 19.31
C GLN A 519 -29.21 11.57 20.12
N ALA A 520 -29.35 10.72 21.15
CA ALA A 520 -28.21 10.20 21.91
C ALA A 520 -27.29 9.29 21.07
N PHE A 521 -27.78 8.64 20.02
CA PHE A 521 -26.96 7.94 19.02
C PHE A 521 -26.09 8.89 18.21
N PHE A 522 -26.65 10.01 17.74
CA PHE A 522 -25.90 10.96 16.90
C PHE A 522 -24.98 11.89 17.69
N ASP A 523 -25.35 12.26 18.92
CA ASP A 523 -24.55 13.13 19.79
C ASP A 523 -23.36 12.41 20.44
N ARG A 524 -23.37 11.07 20.45
CA ARG A 524 -22.37 10.23 21.12
C ARG A 524 -20.93 10.62 20.82
N PRO A 525 -20.51 10.74 19.54
CA PRO A 525 -19.12 11.08 19.22
C PRO A 525 -18.72 12.48 19.70
N LYS A 526 -19.66 13.45 19.73
CA LYS A 526 -19.41 14.81 20.18
C LYS A 526 -19.20 14.89 21.70
N ARG A 527 -19.98 14.12 22.47
CA ARG A 527 -19.87 14.10 23.94
C ARG A 527 -18.69 13.29 24.45
N ALA A 528 -18.25 12.29 23.68
CA ALA A 528 -17.17 11.40 24.08
C ALA A 528 -15.88 12.13 24.48
N VAL A 529 -15.46 13.14 23.71
CA VAL A 529 -14.25 13.94 24.01
C VAL A 529 -14.38 14.68 25.35
N VAL A 530 -15.53 15.34 25.57
CA VAL A 530 -15.80 16.09 26.80
C VAL A 530 -15.79 15.16 28.01
N GLU A 531 -16.46 14.02 27.90
CA GLU A 531 -16.54 13.03 28.98
C GLU A 531 -15.17 12.40 29.28
N VAL A 532 -14.35 12.10 28.25
CA VAL A 532 -12.97 11.62 28.46
C VAL A 532 -12.15 12.66 29.22
N LYS A 533 -12.26 13.95 28.86
CA LYS A 533 -11.55 15.02 29.57
C LYS A 533 -12.02 15.18 31.01
N ASP A 534 -13.32 15.04 31.27
CA ASP A 534 -13.86 15.07 32.62
C ASP A 534 -13.41 13.87 33.45
N PHE A 535 -13.37 12.68 32.86
CA PHE A 535 -12.83 11.48 33.51
C PHE A 535 -11.34 11.64 33.82
N TYR A 536 -10.56 12.16 32.87
CA TYR A 536 -9.14 12.47 33.08
C TYR A 536 -8.94 13.49 34.21
N ARG A 537 -9.73 14.58 34.25
CA ARG A 537 -9.65 15.59 35.33
C ARG A 537 -9.92 14.97 36.69
N ASP A 538 -10.98 14.18 36.82
CA ASP A 538 -11.31 13.46 38.05
C ASP A 538 -10.15 12.53 38.46
N MET A 539 -9.65 11.72 37.52
CA MET A 539 -8.54 10.78 37.74
C MET A 539 -7.24 11.51 38.14
N ASN A 540 -6.88 12.59 37.46
CA ASN A 540 -5.67 13.35 37.71
C ASN A 540 -5.71 14.03 39.09
N SER A 541 -6.84 14.64 39.44
CA SER A 541 -7.04 15.25 40.75
C SER A 541 -6.79 14.23 41.87
N VAL A 542 -7.37 13.03 41.79
CA VAL A 542 -7.16 12.03 42.84
C VAL A 542 -5.79 11.37 42.79
N ALA A 543 -5.21 11.21 41.61
CA ALA A 543 -3.85 10.67 41.46
C ALA A 543 -2.81 11.59 42.11
N VAL A 544 -2.97 12.92 41.99
CA VAL A 544 -2.11 13.90 42.65
C VAL A 544 -2.32 13.86 44.17
N VAL A 545 -3.57 13.87 44.64
CA VAL A 545 -3.86 13.86 46.08
C VAL A 545 -3.37 12.58 46.75
N ILE A 546 -3.60 11.41 46.16
CA ILE A 546 -3.15 10.14 46.74
C ILE A 546 -1.62 10.00 46.70
N ARG A 547 -0.97 10.60 45.70
CA ARG A 547 0.49 10.67 45.62
C ARG A 547 1.07 11.46 46.79
N GLU A 548 0.46 12.59 47.15
CA GLU A 548 0.87 13.40 48.30
C GLU A 548 0.65 12.69 49.63
N LEU A 549 -0.44 11.91 49.74
CA LEU A 549 -0.75 11.13 50.94
C LEU A 549 0.04 9.83 51.06
N SER A 550 0.72 9.39 49.99
CA SER A 550 1.46 8.13 49.92
C SER A 550 2.41 7.89 51.11
N PRO A 551 3.18 8.88 51.61
CA PRO A 551 4.04 8.71 52.79
C PRO A 551 3.25 8.44 54.08
N GLU A 552 2.10 9.09 54.28
CA GLU A 552 1.26 8.95 55.48
C GLU A 552 0.55 7.60 55.53
N ILE A 553 0.17 7.04 54.37
CA ILE A 553 -0.61 5.80 54.28
C ILE A 553 0.23 4.55 54.01
N GLY A 554 1.57 4.66 54.04
CA GLY A 554 2.45 3.55 53.71
C GLY A 554 2.25 3.03 52.28
N GLY A 555 2.11 3.95 51.32
CA GLY A 555 1.66 3.68 49.94
C GLY A 555 2.39 2.51 49.25
N ARG A 556 3.70 2.35 49.42
CA ARG A 556 4.47 1.23 48.86
C ARG A 556 3.93 -0.15 49.28
N ASN A 557 3.52 -0.30 50.53
CA ASN A 557 2.97 -1.57 51.06
C ASN A 557 1.52 -1.77 50.60
N LEU A 558 0.79 -0.67 50.40
CA LEU A 558 -0.61 -0.68 49.97
C LEU A 558 -0.77 -1.11 48.50
N ILE A 559 0.14 -0.68 47.63
CA ILE A 559 0.07 -0.89 46.16
C ILE A 559 -0.10 -2.37 45.79
N TYR A 560 0.64 -3.30 46.42
CA TYR A 560 0.55 -4.73 46.09
C TYR A 560 -0.82 -5.32 46.44
N THR A 561 -1.39 -4.93 47.58
CA THR A 561 -2.72 -5.36 48.02
C THR A 561 -3.80 -4.80 47.11
N LEU A 562 -3.68 -3.53 46.71
CA LEU A 562 -4.61 -2.89 45.76
C LEU A 562 -4.52 -3.54 44.37
N PHE A 563 -3.33 -3.83 43.85
CA PHE A 563 -3.17 -4.58 42.60
C PHE A 563 -3.79 -5.99 42.67
N SER A 564 -3.65 -6.67 43.81
CA SER A 564 -4.24 -8.00 44.03
C SER A 564 -5.76 -7.93 44.03
N ALA A 565 -6.35 -6.96 44.72
CA ALA A 565 -7.80 -6.74 44.71
C ALA A 565 -8.32 -6.41 43.31
N LEU A 566 -7.62 -5.54 42.57
CA LEU A 566 -7.96 -5.17 41.21
C LEU A 566 -7.90 -6.36 40.25
N ARG A 567 -6.83 -7.18 40.28
CA ARG A 567 -6.72 -8.39 39.44
C ARG A 567 -7.78 -9.46 39.74
N LYS A 568 -8.27 -9.50 40.98
CA LYS A 568 -9.33 -10.41 41.40
C LYS A 568 -10.73 -9.84 41.10
N HIS A 569 -10.82 -8.69 40.42
CA HIS A 569 -12.07 -7.98 40.16
C HIS A 569 -12.88 -7.71 41.44
N ASN A 570 -12.21 -7.53 42.59
CA ASN A 570 -12.86 -7.38 43.89
C ASN A 570 -12.92 -5.91 44.32
N ARG A 571 -13.95 -5.22 43.83
CA ARG A 571 -14.22 -3.80 44.11
C ARG A 571 -14.27 -3.48 45.60
N ASN A 572 -15.01 -4.26 46.38
CA ASN A 572 -15.20 -4.00 47.81
C ASN A 572 -13.89 -4.18 48.58
N ALA A 573 -13.11 -5.20 48.27
CA ALA A 573 -11.79 -5.39 48.89
C ALA A 573 -10.84 -4.23 48.55
N PHE A 574 -10.87 -3.73 47.31
CA PHE A 574 -10.07 -2.58 46.89
C PHE A 574 -10.41 -1.34 47.71
N VAL A 575 -11.70 -0.98 47.75
CA VAL A 575 -12.19 0.21 48.46
C VAL A 575 -11.94 0.12 49.96
N ASN A 576 -12.27 -1.01 50.59
CA ASN A 576 -12.07 -1.21 52.02
C ASN A 576 -10.58 -1.13 52.41
N THR A 577 -9.70 -1.69 51.59
CA THR A 577 -8.25 -1.61 51.79
C THR A 577 -7.76 -0.17 51.76
N LEU A 578 -8.20 0.62 50.77
CA LEU A 578 -7.79 2.02 50.64
C LEU A 578 -8.39 2.91 51.73
N LEU A 579 -9.68 2.79 52.04
CA LEU A 579 -10.34 3.56 53.10
C LEU A 579 -9.69 3.32 54.47
N LYS A 580 -9.35 2.07 54.79
CA LYS A 580 -8.66 1.73 56.04
C LYS A 580 -7.30 2.44 56.17
N ALA A 581 -6.57 2.58 55.07
CA ALA A 581 -5.31 3.31 55.05
C ALA A 581 -5.52 4.83 55.21
N LEU A 582 -6.57 5.38 54.59
CA LEU A 582 -6.90 6.81 54.67
C LEU A 582 -7.37 7.27 56.06
N LEU A 583 -7.84 6.37 56.93
CA LEU A 583 -8.18 6.69 58.33
C LEU A 583 -6.98 7.20 59.14
N GLN A 584 -5.75 6.89 58.70
CA GLN A 584 -4.51 7.28 59.37
C GLN A 584 -4.00 8.68 58.96
N VAL A 585 -4.64 9.30 57.96
CA VAL A 585 -4.23 10.58 57.37
C VAL A 585 -4.74 11.76 58.18
N LYS A 586 -3.90 12.77 58.39
CA LYS A 586 -4.28 13.98 59.15
C LYS A 586 -5.15 14.94 58.36
N SER A 587 -4.89 15.05 57.06
CA SER A 587 -5.56 15.98 56.15
C SER A 587 -6.96 15.48 55.73
N LYS A 588 -7.99 15.81 56.52
CA LYS A 588 -9.39 15.42 56.27
C LYS A 588 -9.94 15.89 54.91
N GLU A 589 -9.52 17.06 54.44
CA GLU A 589 -9.95 17.62 53.15
C GLU A 589 -9.49 16.75 51.97
N LYS A 590 -8.20 16.40 51.93
CA LYS A 590 -7.63 15.48 50.94
C LYS A 590 -8.28 14.09 50.96
N VAL A 591 -8.60 13.57 52.15
CA VAL A 591 -9.33 12.30 52.30
C VAL A 591 -10.75 12.42 51.74
N ALA A 592 -11.44 13.55 51.95
CA ALA A 592 -12.78 13.77 51.42
C ALA A 592 -12.81 13.78 49.88
N VAL A 593 -11.77 14.32 49.23
CA VAL A 593 -11.62 14.27 47.77
C VAL A 593 -11.53 12.82 47.27
N ILE A 594 -10.67 12.00 47.88
CA ILE A 594 -10.53 10.58 47.49
C ILE A 594 -11.83 9.80 47.78
N ASN A 595 -12.47 10.02 48.92
CA ASN A 595 -13.72 9.36 49.26
C ASN A 595 -14.82 9.68 48.24
N SER A 596 -14.99 10.96 47.90
CA SER A 596 -15.99 11.40 46.93
C SER A 596 -15.78 10.72 45.57
N TYR A 597 -14.53 10.60 45.14
CA TYR A 597 -14.18 9.88 43.91
C TYR A 597 -14.47 8.38 44.01
N LEU A 598 -14.11 7.71 45.12
CA LEU A 598 -14.40 6.29 45.32
C LEU A 598 -15.90 6.00 45.27
N PHE A 599 -16.74 6.82 45.90
CA PHE A 599 -18.18 6.66 45.83
C PHE A 599 -18.71 6.91 44.42
N ARG A 600 -18.31 8.01 43.78
CA ARG A 600 -18.84 8.43 42.47
C ARG A 600 -18.37 7.54 41.31
N ARG A 601 -17.08 7.19 41.27
CA ARG A 601 -16.43 6.58 40.09
C ARG A 601 -16.06 5.11 40.25
N VAL A 602 -15.99 4.61 41.49
CA VAL A 602 -15.62 3.20 41.75
C VAL A 602 -16.83 2.41 42.24
N LEU A 603 -17.45 2.78 43.35
CA LEU A 603 -18.55 2.02 43.97
C LEU A 603 -19.84 2.04 43.15
N ASN A 604 -20.22 3.21 42.62
CA ASN A 604 -21.46 3.39 41.85
C ASN A 604 -21.28 3.18 40.34
N ASN A 605 -20.19 2.52 39.92
CA ASN A 605 -19.86 2.29 38.51
C ASN A 605 -19.58 0.79 38.30
N ASP A 606 -20.48 0.08 37.63
CA ASP A 606 -20.29 -1.36 37.42
C ASP A 606 -19.46 -1.65 36.15
N SER A 607 -19.46 -0.75 35.17
CA SER A 607 -18.91 -1.01 33.84
C SER A 607 -17.41 -0.68 33.71
N SER A 608 -16.90 0.30 34.47
CA SER A 608 -15.55 0.84 34.27
C SER A 608 -14.81 1.19 35.57
N TRP A 609 -15.26 0.71 36.74
CA TRP A 609 -14.63 1.04 38.02
C TRP A 609 -13.14 0.67 38.09
N GLU A 610 -12.71 -0.35 37.34
CA GLU A 610 -11.33 -0.81 37.34
C GLU A 610 -10.38 0.24 36.76
N ASP A 611 -10.80 0.95 35.72
CA ASP A 611 -10.02 2.02 35.10
C ASP A 611 -9.85 3.18 36.11
N PHE A 612 -10.93 3.55 36.79
CA PHE A 612 -10.90 4.57 37.84
C PHE A 612 -10.10 4.15 39.08
N ALA A 613 -10.13 2.87 39.45
CA ALA A 613 -9.35 2.31 40.55
C ALA A 613 -7.85 2.24 40.21
N LEU A 614 -7.51 1.89 38.96
CA LEU A 614 -6.12 1.85 38.50
C LEU A 614 -5.49 3.23 38.47
N ALA A 615 -6.24 4.30 38.18
CA ALA A 615 -5.74 5.68 38.25
C ALA A 615 -5.18 6.03 39.65
N LEU A 616 -5.82 5.57 40.73
CA LEU A 616 -5.34 5.75 42.10
C LEU A 616 -4.02 4.99 42.35
N ILE A 617 -3.89 3.78 41.80
CA ILE A 617 -2.64 3.02 41.90
C ILE A 617 -1.53 3.71 41.10
N VAL A 618 -1.81 4.23 39.90
CA VAL A 618 -0.83 4.99 39.10
C VAL A 618 -0.30 6.18 39.91
N GLY A 619 -1.19 6.93 40.59
CA GLY A 619 -0.81 8.02 41.49
C GLY A 619 0.10 7.57 42.64
N LEU A 620 -0.25 6.46 43.32
CA LEU A 620 0.55 5.87 44.39
C LEU A 620 1.95 5.43 43.93
N VAL A 621 2.05 4.78 42.76
CA VAL A 621 3.36 4.37 42.20
C VAL A 621 4.23 5.60 41.91
N GLY A 622 3.65 6.74 41.53
CA GLY A 622 4.36 8.00 41.32
C GLY A 622 4.84 8.72 42.60
N GLY A 623 4.35 8.34 43.78
CA GLY A 623 4.65 8.99 45.07
C GLY A 623 5.69 8.26 45.93
N GLY A 624 6.17 7.10 45.49
CA GLY A 624 7.14 6.29 46.23
C GLY A 624 8.59 6.72 46.02
N GLY A 625 8.95 7.97 46.29
CA GLY A 625 10.35 8.44 46.32
C GLY A 625 10.96 8.33 47.72
N ASP A 626 12.17 7.79 47.83
CA ASP A 626 12.95 7.80 49.09
C ASP A 626 13.23 9.26 49.51
N GLY A 627 13.11 9.55 50.80
CA GLY A 627 13.53 10.82 51.36
C GLY A 627 15.03 11.03 51.12
N GLY A 628 15.37 11.89 50.17
CA GLY A 628 16.75 12.25 49.88
C GLY A 628 17.03 12.59 48.42
N SER A 629 16.40 13.64 47.90
CA SER A 629 16.96 14.56 46.89
C SER A 629 15.84 15.46 46.36
N GLY A 630 15.75 16.67 46.91
CA GLY A 630 14.98 17.73 46.29
C GLY A 630 15.68 18.17 45.01
N GLN A 631 14.99 18.04 43.88
CA GLN A 631 15.16 18.92 42.74
C GLN A 631 13.83 18.92 41.97
N GLU A 632 13.17 20.07 42.01
CA GLU A 632 12.10 20.41 41.08
C GLU A 632 12.65 20.31 39.67
N SER A 633 12.10 19.40 38.87
CA SER A 633 12.19 19.48 37.41
C SER A 633 10.81 19.90 36.92
N VAL A 634 10.73 21.15 36.50
CA VAL A 634 9.67 21.71 35.66
C VAL A 634 9.63 20.86 34.37
N GLU A 635 8.47 20.28 34.06
CA GLU A 635 8.22 19.60 32.80
C GLU A 635 7.82 20.65 31.76
N ASP A 636 8.60 20.74 30.67
CA ASP A 636 8.15 21.18 29.34
C ASP A 636 7.60 19.96 28.57
#